data_AF-A0A7W7YPB5-F1
#
_entry.id   AF-A0A7W7YPB5-F1
#
_cell.length_a   1.000
_cell.length_b   1.000
_cell.length_c   1.000
_cell.angle_alpha   90.00
_cell.angle_beta   90.00
_cell.angle_gamma   90.00
#
_symmetry.space_group_name_H-M   'P 1'
#
loop_
_entity.id
_entity.type
_entity.pdbx_description
1 polymer ?
#
loop_
_entity_poly.entity_id
_entity_poly.type
_entity_poly.pdbx_seq_one_letter_code
_entity_poly.pdbx_strand_id
1 'polypeptide(L)'
;MPLSESQQARLDEIKTNLGYTSDMLQGMQAFPRQIAALEKLDTRGQELDFDTLTLDEMRDIYERGRVNSDINGCELEHPYSPGNLQQVTLEYGFETDENGVLKVGTKENPIETSRESLENVMFNWMHANNHAIDPRNISAAQINILGSIDRGLGGKIEKAKFDYMNLQEEIKQSTGENFRDPAFEASYQSLKQQADELVSFANEAQSSLALKGAANSIEAASSQNLTADQTAKVFFEAKRFITGTDTPAIDLTGRNLKGLNISESDLSGIKMDAVTLSRATSIKSSLGVDPDLKAAAIALRPQVEELDALQAEQQTLRESLPTTQAAKLVGRINGSTRAKEDQIAALEEQIQNLQAEVNQQNVIFTPPPRQAAVTYIAPPKPEPLPLHKQLETSDSYVVGAGALEPKISSGPANAMQKAQASESFKVSGSQVLDSKGATTAFAKKPIGSRSQALRENGADEMALQQSLGKDGDQIGTVAPLYGTSVKVGDCNATDVSARLQAIQGDLSSLPSRSVASSVVNKALQMDAVAEEKFGVDLNGVPHGISVGVAGAAIRTRPSDPTEPEAFLDIDYTNAQIQKGLFDLEAQDYITGQIDRHGGNIFIDPHNQEVRGIDNDLAFPVVDRAEMVKNGDVNNKAVATLPMFVHEDTAAKIMALSPEALRQSLEAIDPPRGVGRLEPAAIDGACKRLVELQDHIQNLEAQGKLVKEFNMDTYQQARQAQLLLSGDPPELGGVNHGSLQRASYLGTALIEKARTESLNANENKPWEHRKLMDENDVPKPAVNLVYAKYQADVQAAREQIDQNDPDIARIRTEIASLESDLKWQINDVDSMRSALDAAERVENSARFADANSAYEGALSTVEETREKIAQAQEKIELFADYKLESMKPRLAVAAYELEVAEYTNQEVQLQGELQEAQAEIAAIEQEMSVVLDEIAAQDLGAAKHEGGEALQQKRVEAQVKLENIQRQLEACQTQKADLKGRMEVTMAQNPEWQRIAQPQQVAKPSARMNMGTRAVPSSQVQRNQPLARSPRPLPPIPGEKPPQEGAEVKAVKHKVKEDIQAHHEAGNHEHNRRNSTGAAVQWKRTAPSKGQDHHLGAK
;
A
#
# COMPACT_ATOMS: atom_id res chain seq x y z
N MET A 1 -50.76 17.62 26.61
CA MET A 1 -50.91 16.59 27.66
C MET A 1 -50.00 16.95 28.84
N PRO A 2 -50.42 16.78 30.11
CA PRO A 2 -49.51 16.87 31.25
C PRO A 2 -48.55 15.66 31.25
N LEU A 3 -47.26 15.90 31.49
CA LEU A 3 -46.26 14.84 31.62
C LEU A 3 -46.27 14.25 33.03
N SER A 4 -45.76 13.02 33.17
CA SER A 4 -45.36 12.52 34.49
C SER A 4 -44.13 13.28 35.02
N GLU A 5 -43.91 13.26 36.33
CA GLU A 5 -42.79 13.96 36.99
C GLU A 5 -41.41 13.54 36.40
N SER A 6 -41.24 12.25 36.10
CA SER A 6 -40.03 11.72 35.45
C SER A 6 -39.86 12.22 34.01
N GLN A 7 -40.94 12.29 33.24
CA GLN A 7 -40.93 12.78 31.85
C GLN A 7 -40.70 14.29 31.77
N GLN A 8 -41.24 15.04 32.74
CA GLN A 8 -40.99 16.48 32.86
C GLN A 8 -39.53 16.75 33.24
N ALA A 9 -38.99 16.05 34.24
CA ALA A 9 -37.57 16.18 34.61
C ALA A 9 -36.63 15.86 33.44
N ARG A 10 -36.92 14.81 32.66
CA ARG A 10 -36.17 14.43 31.46
C ARG A 10 -36.28 15.48 30.34
N LEU A 11 -37.45 16.09 30.15
CA LEU A 11 -37.65 17.19 29.20
C LEU A 11 -36.84 18.44 29.59
N ASP A 12 -36.80 18.76 30.88
CA ASP A 12 -36.09 19.92 31.39
C ASP A 12 -34.56 19.71 31.36
N GLU A 13 -34.08 18.49 31.61
CA GLU A 13 -32.67 18.11 31.36
C GLU A 13 -32.29 18.28 29.88
N ILE A 14 -33.12 17.79 28.95
CA ILE A 14 -32.91 17.95 27.50
C ILE A 14 -32.85 19.44 27.11
N LYS A 15 -33.73 20.28 27.67
CA LYS A 15 -33.71 21.74 27.48
C LYS A 15 -32.47 22.40 28.07
N THR A 16 -32.01 21.99 29.25
CA THR A 16 -30.79 22.49 29.88
C THR A 16 -29.55 22.16 29.04
N ASN A 17 -29.45 20.93 28.52
CA ASN A 17 -28.38 20.51 27.61
C ASN A 17 -28.40 21.29 26.29
N LEU A 18 -29.59 21.59 25.74
CA LEU A 18 -29.74 22.45 24.57
C LEU A 18 -29.33 23.91 24.88
N GLY A 19 -29.63 24.40 26.09
CA GLY A 19 -29.17 25.71 26.58
C GLY A 19 -27.64 25.84 26.63
N TYR A 20 -26.94 24.89 27.25
CA TYR A 20 -25.47 24.85 27.25
C TYR A 20 -24.87 24.76 25.82
N THR A 21 -25.61 24.18 24.88
CA THR A 21 -25.22 24.12 23.47
C THR A 21 -25.36 25.49 22.78
N SER A 22 -26.37 26.29 23.16
CA SER A 22 -26.52 27.70 22.77
C SER A 22 -25.38 28.58 23.32
N ASP A 23 -25.02 28.41 24.59
CA ASP A 23 -23.94 29.21 25.22
C ASP A 23 -22.59 28.90 24.56
N MET A 24 -22.35 27.62 24.25
CA MET A 24 -21.15 27.18 23.51
C MET A 24 -21.11 27.75 22.09
N LEU A 25 -22.24 27.77 21.37
CA LEU A 25 -22.35 28.41 20.05
C LEU A 25 -22.04 29.91 20.10
N GLN A 26 -22.50 30.63 21.12
CA GLN A 26 -22.14 32.04 21.30
C GLN A 26 -20.63 32.22 21.53
N GLY A 27 -20.00 31.33 22.31
CA GLY A 27 -18.53 31.29 22.45
C GLY A 27 -17.79 31.07 21.13
N MET A 28 -18.34 30.26 20.22
CA MET A 28 -17.76 30.00 18.90
C MET A 28 -17.83 31.22 17.95
N GLN A 29 -18.71 32.21 18.20
CA GLN A 29 -18.78 33.44 17.40
C GLN A 29 -17.51 34.31 17.51
N ALA A 30 -16.65 34.07 18.50
CA ALA A 30 -15.33 34.71 18.60
C ALA A 30 -14.27 34.13 17.63
N PHE A 31 -14.51 32.97 17.02
CA PHE A 31 -13.49 32.25 16.25
C PHE A 31 -12.97 33.01 15.01
N PRO A 32 -13.79 33.75 14.23
CA PRO A 32 -13.28 34.58 13.13
C PRO A 32 -12.30 35.66 13.59
N ARG A 33 -12.51 36.23 14.79
CA ARG A 33 -11.59 37.21 15.41
C ARG A 33 -10.27 36.54 15.79
N GLN A 34 -10.34 35.36 16.41
CA GLN A 34 -9.16 34.57 16.81
C GLN A 34 -8.32 34.11 15.61
N ILE A 35 -8.97 33.76 14.51
CA ILE A 35 -8.30 33.39 13.25
C ILE A 35 -7.56 34.61 12.67
N ALA A 36 -8.22 35.78 12.60
CA ALA A 36 -7.60 37.02 12.14
C ALA A 36 -6.47 37.52 13.06
N ALA A 37 -6.55 37.26 14.37
CA ALA A 37 -5.49 37.59 15.31
C ALA A 37 -4.26 36.68 15.13
N LEU A 38 -4.46 35.36 14.96
CA LEU A 38 -3.35 34.42 14.69
C LEU A 38 -2.58 34.73 13.41
N GLU A 39 -3.23 35.29 12.38
CA GLU A 39 -2.58 35.68 11.13
C GLU A 39 -1.48 36.75 11.33
N LYS A 40 -1.53 37.52 12.41
CA LYS A 40 -0.52 38.53 12.77
C LYS A 40 0.86 37.92 13.09
N LEU A 41 0.93 36.61 13.31
CA LEU A 41 2.19 35.89 13.56
C LEU A 41 3.00 35.60 12.28
N ASP A 42 2.43 35.79 11.08
CA ASP A 42 3.16 35.71 9.80
C ASP A 42 3.98 36.99 9.56
N THR A 43 5.02 37.19 10.38
CA THR A 43 5.93 38.35 10.28
C THR A 43 7.07 38.16 9.27
N ARG A 44 7.13 37.00 8.60
CA ARG A 44 8.10 36.67 7.54
C ARG A 44 9.58 36.86 7.93
N GLY A 45 9.92 36.66 9.21
CA GLY A 45 11.28 36.85 9.74
C GLY A 45 11.53 38.20 10.41
N GLN A 46 10.52 39.07 10.53
CA GLN A 46 10.62 40.35 11.24
C GLN A 46 10.17 40.23 12.70
N GLU A 47 10.70 41.07 13.58
CA GLU A 47 10.19 41.21 14.94
C GLU A 47 8.70 41.64 14.91
N LEU A 48 7.91 41.12 15.85
CA LEU A 48 6.48 41.38 15.92
C LEU A 48 6.21 42.77 16.50
N ASP A 49 5.65 43.68 15.71
CA ASP A 49 5.28 45.02 16.16
C ASP A 49 4.03 44.99 17.04
N PHE A 50 4.25 44.87 18.36
CA PHE A 50 3.20 44.82 19.36
C PHE A 50 2.30 46.07 19.38
N ASP A 51 2.78 47.25 18.96
CA ASP A 51 1.96 48.48 18.91
C ASP A 51 0.88 48.42 17.83
N THR A 52 0.98 47.46 16.89
CA THR A 52 -0.09 47.16 15.91
C THR A 52 -1.18 46.22 16.43
N LEU A 53 -1.00 45.63 17.62
CA LEU A 53 -1.92 44.64 18.20
C LEU A 53 -2.78 45.24 19.31
N THR A 54 -4.09 45.04 19.24
CA THR A 54 -5.00 45.33 20.36
C THR A 54 -4.87 44.30 21.48
N LEU A 55 -5.23 44.67 22.71
CA LEU A 55 -5.19 43.75 23.86
C LEU A 55 -6.04 42.49 23.65
N ASP A 56 -7.15 42.60 22.91
CA ASP A 56 -8.01 41.47 22.59
C ASP A 56 -7.40 40.55 21.52
N GLU A 57 -6.72 41.07 20.50
CA GLU A 57 -5.93 40.25 19.55
C GLU A 57 -4.81 39.51 20.29
N MET A 58 -4.12 40.17 21.22
CA MET A 58 -3.06 39.53 22.03
C MET A 58 -3.60 38.42 22.95
N ARG A 59 -4.79 38.60 23.52
CA ARG A 59 -5.48 37.56 24.31
C ARG A 59 -5.91 36.38 23.44
N ASP A 60 -6.48 36.66 22.27
CA ASP A 60 -6.86 35.64 21.29
C ASP A 60 -5.65 34.83 20.78
N ILE A 61 -4.53 35.50 20.49
CA ILE A 61 -3.27 34.85 20.14
C ILE A 61 -2.75 34.00 21.30
N TYR A 62 -2.77 34.53 22.53
CA TYR A 62 -2.30 33.79 23.71
C TYR A 62 -3.13 32.52 23.97
N GLU A 63 -4.45 32.62 24.02
CA GLU A 63 -5.34 31.47 24.28
C GLU A 63 -5.23 30.36 23.23
N ARG A 64 -4.80 30.69 22.00
CA ARG A 64 -4.66 29.72 20.91
C ARG A 64 -3.22 29.23 20.72
N GLY A 65 -2.21 30.06 20.94
CA GLY A 65 -0.80 29.67 20.94
C GLY A 65 -0.41 28.80 22.15
N ARG A 66 -1.01 29.02 23.34
CA ARG A 66 -0.70 28.24 24.55
C ARG A 66 -1.08 26.76 24.44
N VAL A 67 -1.96 26.40 23.49
CA VAL A 67 -2.40 25.02 23.21
C VAL A 67 -1.85 24.47 21.89
N ASN A 68 -0.94 25.18 21.22
CA ASN A 68 -0.33 24.76 19.95
C ASN A 68 1.21 24.87 20.03
N SER A 69 1.87 23.71 20.12
CA SER A 69 3.34 23.55 20.12
C SER A 69 4.03 24.28 18.98
N ASP A 70 3.41 24.23 17.80
CA ASP A 70 3.97 24.66 16.53
C ASP A 70 3.92 26.19 16.36
N ILE A 71 3.24 26.88 17.30
CA ILE A 71 3.27 28.33 17.51
C ILE A 71 4.18 28.69 18.68
N ASN A 72 4.04 28.01 19.83
CA ASN A 72 4.75 28.42 21.05
C ASN A 72 6.24 27.98 21.12
N GLY A 73 6.66 27.05 20.26
CA GLY A 73 8.05 26.58 20.18
C GLY A 73 8.49 25.71 21.36
N CYS A 74 7.56 25.24 22.19
CA CYS A 74 7.84 24.37 23.33
C CYS A 74 7.43 22.92 23.03
N GLU A 75 8.39 22.10 22.61
CA GLU A 75 8.24 20.64 22.67
C GLU A 75 8.05 20.22 24.13
N LEU A 76 6.94 19.53 24.44
CA LEU A 76 6.57 19.13 25.81
C LEU A 76 7.32 17.85 26.27
N GLU A 77 8.65 17.87 26.17
CA GLU A 77 9.55 16.76 26.49
C GLU A 77 9.71 16.47 28.01
N HIS A 78 8.64 16.33 28.78
CA HIS A 78 8.61 15.39 29.93
C HIS A 78 7.22 15.25 30.58
N PRO A 79 6.78 14.05 31.00
CA PRO A 79 5.45 13.85 31.60
C PRO A 79 5.22 14.45 33.01
N TYR A 80 6.25 14.95 33.71
CA TYR A 80 6.11 15.39 35.12
C TYR A 80 7.01 16.60 35.50
N SER A 81 6.53 17.81 35.18
CA SER A 81 6.90 19.11 35.80
C SER A 81 8.36 19.59 35.65
N PRO A 82 8.59 20.83 35.15
CA PRO A 82 8.13 22.02 35.87
C PRO A 82 7.17 22.95 35.09
N GLY A 83 6.30 22.43 34.24
CA GLY A 83 5.24 23.22 33.56
C GLY A 83 4.10 23.75 34.45
N ASN A 84 4.12 23.49 35.76
CA ASN A 84 3.10 23.98 36.71
C ASN A 84 3.42 25.34 37.37
N LEU A 85 4.56 25.96 37.01
CA LEU A 85 4.62 27.42 36.85
C LEU A 85 4.64 27.72 35.34
N GLN A 86 4.53 28.98 34.91
CA GLN A 86 4.15 29.37 33.55
C GLN A 86 2.71 28.97 33.17
N GLN A 87 2.36 27.69 33.10
CA GLN A 87 1.01 27.28 32.62
C GLN A 87 -0.09 27.66 33.63
N VAL A 88 0.05 27.23 34.90
CA VAL A 88 -0.83 27.70 36.01
C VAL A 88 -0.63 29.18 36.31
N THR A 89 0.56 29.72 36.02
CA THR A 89 0.92 31.09 36.41
C THR A 89 0.32 32.13 35.46
N LEU A 90 0.15 31.83 34.18
CA LEU A 90 -0.52 32.73 33.22
C LEU A 90 -2.05 32.56 33.19
N GLU A 91 -2.58 31.35 33.37
CA GLU A 91 -4.03 31.06 33.26
C GLU A 91 -4.89 31.82 34.29
N TYR A 92 -4.29 32.27 35.40
CA TYR A 92 -4.97 33.08 36.43
C TYR A 92 -4.23 34.40 36.73
N GLY A 93 -3.19 34.73 35.97
CA GLY A 93 -2.33 35.91 36.18
C GLY A 93 -1.61 35.95 37.53
N PHE A 94 -0.83 37.02 37.74
CA PHE A 94 -0.11 37.27 38.99
C PHE A 94 -0.01 38.75 39.34
N GLU A 95 -0.09 39.03 40.64
CA GLU A 95 0.19 40.34 41.23
C GLU A 95 1.22 40.17 42.36
N THR A 96 2.30 40.94 42.32
CA THR A 96 3.30 40.95 43.39
C THR A 96 2.84 41.93 44.47
N ASP A 97 2.61 41.45 45.69
CA ASP A 97 2.14 42.33 46.75
C ASP A 97 3.23 43.23 47.34
N GLU A 98 2.83 44.14 48.23
CA GLU A 98 3.69 45.16 48.84
C GLU A 98 4.90 44.60 49.62
N ASN A 99 4.97 43.29 49.85
CA ASN A 99 6.09 42.60 50.50
C ASN A 99 6.98 41.82 49.51
N GLY A 100 6.70 41.89 48.19
CA GLY A 100 7.40 41.13 47.16
C GLY A 100 6.88 39.69 46.99
N VAL A 101 5.71 39.35 47.56
CA VAL A 101 5.15 37.99 47.47
C VAL A 101 4.25 37.88 46.25
N LEU A 102 4.55 36.90 45.39
CA LEU A 102 3.80 36.61 44.17
C LEU A 102 2.46 35.94 44.53
N LYS A 103 1.34 36.60 44.23
CA LYS A 103 -0.01 36.01 44.30
C LYS A 103 -0.39 35.53 42.91
N VAL A 104 -0.78 34.27 42.78
CA VAL A 104 -1.44 33.73 41.57
C VAL A 104 -2.95 33.90 41.78
N GLY A 105 -3.69 34.26 40.73
CA GLY A 105 -5.16 34.32 40.80
C GLY A 105 -5.81 32.94 40.97
N THR A 106 -7.14 32.90 40.93
CA THR A 106 -7.90 31.64 40.96
C THR A 106 -8.99 31.63 39.89
N LYS A 107 -9.59 30.46 39.65
CA LYS A 107 -10.74 30.31 38.73
C LYS A 107 -11.97 31.16 39.13
N GLU A 108 -12.02 31.63 40.37
CA GLU A 108 -13.08 32.49 40.92
C GLU A 108 -12.70 33.99 40.91
N ASN A 109 -11.40 34.31 40.83
CA ASN A 109 -10.84 35.66 40.68
C ASN A 109 -9.56 35.59 39.82
N PRO A 110 -9.68 35.54 38.49
CA PRO A 110 -8.51 35.62 37.60
C PRO A 110 -7.93 37.04 37.66
N ILE A 111 -6.61 37.15 37.84
CA ILE A 111 -5.89 38.42 37.74
C ILE A 111 -5.77 38.75 36.25
N GLU A 112 -6.24 39.92 35.85
CA GLU A 112 -6.33 40.31 34.44
C GLU A 112 -4.93 40.35 33.79
N THR A 113 -4.70 39.53 32.76
CA THR A 113 -3.40 39.42 32.09
C THR A 113 -3.00 40.76 31.49
N SER A 114 -1.93 41.36 32.03
CA SER A 114 -1.46 42.67 31.59
C SER A 114 -0.89 42.61 30.16
N ARG A 115 -0.96 43.74 29.43
CA ARG A 115 -0.40 43.85 28.09
C ARG A 115 1.08 43.45 28.07
N GLU A 116 1.87 43.98 29.01
CA GLU A 116 3.29 43.64 29.22
C GLU A 116 3.52 42.13 29.40
N SER A 117 2.63 41.42 30.11
CA SER A 117 2.75 39.96 30.27
C SER A 117 2.49 39.22 28.96
N LEU A 118 1.52 39.67 28.16
CA LEU A 118 1.21 39.10 26.84
C LEU A 118 2.33 39.41 25.82
N GLU A 119 2.87 40.63 25.82
CA GLU A 119 4.02 41.05 25.01
C GLU A 119 5.23 40.14 25.30
N ASN A 120 5.58 39.95 26.57
CA ASN A 120 6.69 39.08 26.98
C ASN A 120 6.47 37.62 26.56
N VAL A 121 5.27 37.05 26.69
CA VAL A 121 4.99 35.66 26.28
C VAL A 121 5.10 35.50 24.76
N MET A 122 4.46 36.39 24.01
CA MET A 122 4.48 36.36 22.55
C MET A 122 5.87 36.65 21.98
N PHE A 123 6.66 37.53 22.60
CA PHE A 123 8.06 37.77 22.25
C PHE A 123 8.90 36.49 22.38
N ASN A 124 8.72 35.73 23.47
CA ASN A 124 9.42 34.46 23.66
C ASN A 124 9.02 33.41 22.61
N TRP A 125 7.74 33.31 22.25
CA TRP A 125 7.29 32.41 21.17
C TRP A 125 7.88 32.80 19.80
N MET A 126 7.86 34.09 19.46
CA MET A 126 8.47 34.57 18.22
C MET A 126 9.98 34.31 18.21
N HIS A 127 10.69 34.61 19.29
CA HIS A 127 12.14 34.38 19.40
C HIS A 127 12.50 32.89 19.33
N ALA A 128 11.70 31.98 19.93
CA ALA A 128 11.90 30.54 19.80
C ALA A 128 11.83 30.07 18.34
N ASN A 129 10.98 30.71 17.54
CA ASN A 129 10.82 30.46 16.11
C ASN A 129 11.71 31.37 15.21
N ASN A 130 12.77 31.99 15.75
CA ASN A 130 13.64 32.94 15.04
C ASN A 130 12.87 34.07 14.30
N HIS A 131 11.75 34.50 14.88
CA HIS A 131 10.79 35.46 14.33
C HIS A 131 10.16 35.04 12.98
N ALA A 132 10.12 33.75 12.67
CA ALA A 132 9.59 33.17 11.44
C ALA A 132 8.78 31.89 11.72
N ILE A 133 7.61 32.03 12.35
CA ILE A 133 6.65 30.92 12.49
C ILE A 133 6.17 30.51 11.09
N ASP A 134 6.16 29.22 10.78
CA ASP A 134 5.73 28.73 9.47
C ASP A 134 4.24 29.05 9.24
N PRO A 135 3.85 29.66 8.11
CA PRO A 135 2.46 29.93 7.79
C PRO A 135 1.55 28.68 7.78
N ARG A 136 2.11 27.47 7.61
CA ARG A 136 1.39 26.20 7.79
C ARG A 136 1.01 25.95 9.24
N ASN A 137 1.87 26.26 10.20
CA ASN A 137 1.61 26.09 11.63
C ASN A 137 0.50 27.05 12.10
N ILE A 138 0.57 28.31 11.63
CA ILE A 138 -0.48 29.32 11.85
C ILE A 138 -1.82 28.83 11.25
N SER A 139 -1.78 28.35 9.99
CA SER A 139 -2.97 27.83 9.31
C SER A 139 -3.52 26.57 9.98
N ALA A 140 -2.66 25.68 10.50
CA ALA A 140 -3.06 24.49 11.27
C ALA A 140 -3.73 24.89 12.58
N ALA A 141 -3.24 25.91 13.28
CA ALA A 141 -3.91 26.47 14.46
C ALA A 141 -5.30 27.03 14.12
N GLN A 142 -5.42 27.79 13.03
CA GLN A 142 -6.70 28.33 12.54
C GLN A 142 -7.68 27.21 12.12
N ILE A 143 -7.20 26.18 11.41
CA ILE A 143 -7.97 24.99 11.03
C ILE A 143 -8.43 24.20 12.27
N ASN A 144 -7.58 24.08 13.30
CA ASN A 144 -7.92 23.42 14.57
C ASN A 144 -8.99 24.19 15.37
N ILE A 145 -8.99 25.53 15.33
CA ILE A 145 -10.08 26.34 15.88
C ILE A 145 -11.40 25.99 15.18
N LEU A 146 -11.41 26.02 13.84
CA LEU A 146 -12.60 25.69 13.05
C LEU A 146 -13.07 24.25 13.27
N GLY A 147 -12.14 23.29 13.34
CA GLY A 147 -12.43 21.89 13.61
C GLY A 147 -12.95 21.59 15.01
N SER A 148 -13.03 22.59 15.90
CA SER A 148 -13.72 22.47 17.19
C SER A 148 -15.22 22.81 17.12
N ILE A 149 -15.66 23.45 16.03
CA ILE A 149 -17.08 23.73 15.75
C ILE A 149 -17.81 22.42 15.49
N ASP A 150 -17.45 21.73 14.41
CA ASP A 150 -18.15 20.53 13.91
C ASP A 150 -18.21 19.41 14.96
N ARG A 151 -17.03 18.93 15.40
CA ARG A 151 -16.87 17.87 16.42
C ARG A 151 -17.58 18.19 17.75
N GLY A 152 -17.70 19.46 18.11
CA GLY A 152 -18.28 19.89 19.39
C GLY A 152 -19.79 20.13 19.37
N LEU A 153 -20.31 20.68 18.27
CA LEU A 153 -21.65 21.29 18.21
C LEU A 153 -22.70 20.36 17.59
N GLY A 154 -22.43 19.80 16.40
CA GLY A 154 -23.40 18.99 15.65
C GLY A 154 -23.87 17.76 16.43
N GLY A 155 -22.91 17.04 17.03
CA GLY A 155 -23.19 15.86 17.85
C GLY A 155 -24.06 16.16 19.09
N LYS A 156 -23.93 17.35 19.71
CA LYS A 156 -24.77 17.74 20.85
C LYS A 156 -26.19 18.10 20.43
N ILE A 157 -26.34 18.80 19.30
CA ILE A 157 -27.63 19.19 18.74
C ILE A 157 -28.44 17.96 18.33
N GLU A 158 -27.83 17.03 17.60
CA GLU A 158 -28.52 15.79 17.19
C GLU A 158 -28.74 14.83 18.38
N LYS A 159 -27.84 14.78 19.38
CA LYS A 159 -28.10 14.05 20.63
C LYS A 159 -29.34 14.60 21.37
N ALA A 160 -29.45 15.92 21.52
CA ALA A 160 -30.60 16.53 22.20
C ALA A 160 -31.93 16.19 21.50
N LYS A 161 -31.92 16.13 20.16
CA LYS A 161 -33.07 15.66 19.36
C LYS A 161 -33.32 14.16 19.50
N PHE A 162 -32.28 13.32 19.53
CA PHE A 162 -32.43 11.88 19.75
C PHE A 162 -33.03 11.58 21.13
N ASP A 163 -32.54 12.22 22.19
CA ASP A 163 -33.10 12.13 23.53
C ASP A 163 -34.56 12.61 23.57
N TYR A 164 -34.89 13.68 22.83
CA TYR A 164 -36.25 14.18 22.68
C TYR A 164 -37.17 13.20 21.94
N MET A 165 -36.72 12.60 20.84
CA MET A 165 -37.48 11.57 20.09
C MET A 165 -37.73 10.33 20.96
N ASN A 166 -36.75 9.90 21.74
CA ASN A 166 -36.91 8.82 22.71
C ASN A 166 -37.97 9.15 23.78
N LEU A 167 -37.99 10.40 24.27
CA LEU A 167 -39.02 10.88 25.20
C LEU A 167 -40.41 10.95 24.53
N GLN A 168 -40.52 11.37 23.27
CA GLN A 168 -41.78 11.36 22.52
C GLN A 168 -42.36 9.94 22.39
N GLU A 169 -41.52 8.96 22.07
CA GLU A 169 -41.92 7.55 21.96
C GLU A 169 -42.27 6.95 23.34
N GLU A 170 -41.52 7.29 24.40
CA GLU A 170 -41.85 6.91 25.79
C GLU A 170 -43.22 7.43 26.24
N ILE A 171 -43.56 8.69 25.93
CA ILE A 171 -44.87 9.28 26.24
C ILE A 171 -45.96 8.61 25.40
N LYS A 172 -45.71 8.38 24.11
CA LYS A 172 -46.65 7.71 23.19
C LYS A 172 -46.95 6.27 23.61
N GLN A 173 -45.95 5.52 24.08
CA GLN A 173 -46.14 4.16 24.62
C GLN A 173 -46.88 4.15 25.96
N SER A 174 -46.69 5.17 26.80
CA SER A 174 -47.33 5.26 28.12
C SER A 174 -48.74 5.89 28.10
N THR A 175 -49.11 6.62 27.04
CA THR A 175 -50.37 7.38 26.96
C THR A 175 -51.21 7.16 25.71
N GLY A 176 -50.61 6.66 24.62
CA GLY A 176 -51.26 6.55 23.31
C GLY A 176 -51.29 7.84 22.48
N GLU A 177 -50.86 8.99 23.02
CA GLU A 177 -50.85 10.28 22.33
C GLU A 177 -49.43 10.70 21.86
N ASN A 178 -49.35 11.40 20.72
CA ASN A 178 -48.10 11.97 20.23
C ASN A 178 -47.76 13.26 20.99
N PHE A 179 -46.67 13.27 21.76
CA PHE A 179 -46.19 14.47 22.45
C PHE A 179 -45.41 15.43 21.52
N ARG A 180 -45.60 16.74 21.71
CA ARG A 180 -44.81 17.81 21.09
C ARG A 180 -44.63 18.99 22.06
N ASP A 181 -43.47 19.63 21.98
CA ASP A 181 -43.10 20.85 22.71
C ASP A 181 -42.60 21.89 21.70
N PRO A 182 -43.46 22.84 21.27
CA PRO A 182 -43.09 23.83 20.27
C PRO A 182 -41.94 24.75 20.67
N ALA A 183 -41.64 24.90 21.96
CA ALA A 183 -40.53 25.73 22.44
C ALA A 183 -39.20 24.98 22.32
N PHE A 184 -39.17 23.69 22.64
CA PHE A 184 -38.00 22.84 22.34
C PHE A 184 -37.76 22.75 20.82
N GLU A 185 -38.82 22.47 20.04
CA GLU A 185 -38.71 22.35 18.58
C GLU A 185 -38.17 23.64 17.93
N ALA A 186 -38.68 24.82 18.35
CA ALA A 186 -38.19 26.11 17.85
C ALA A 186 -36.73 26.39 18.24
N SER A 187 -36.34 26.12 19.49
CA SER A 187 -34.96 26.29 19.94
C SER A 187 -34.00 25.34 19.22
N TYR A 188 -34.38 24.07 19.02
CA TYR A 188 -33.57 23.11 18.25
C TYR A 188 -33.39 23.56 16.80
N GLN A 189 -34.45 23.99 16.10
CA GLN A 189 -34.34 24.44 14.70
C GLN A 189 -33.48 25.70 14.58
N SER A 190 -33.64 26.66 15.49
CA SER A 190 -32.83 27.89 15.53
C SER A 190 -31.35 27.61 15.77
N LEU A 191 -31.03 26.70 16.71
CA LEU A 191 -29.65 26.30 17.00
C LEU A 191 -29.05 25.44 15.89
N LYS A 192 -29.85 24.56 15.27
CA LYS A 192 -29.40 23.77 14.12
C LYS A 192 -29.10 24.67 12.93
N GLN A 193 -29.95 25.64 12.58
CA GLN A 193 -29.67 26.57 11.49
C GLN A 193 -28.35 27.31 11.73
N GLN A 194 -28.15 27.89 12.92
CA GLN A 194 -26.90 28.60 13.25
C GLN A 194 -25.67 27.67 13.27
N ALA A 195 -25.84 26.40 13.66
CA ALA A 195 -24.78 25.39 13.61
C ALA A 195 -24.43 24.99 12.17
N ASP A 196 -25.44 24.72 11.34
CA ASP A 196 -25.26 24.36 9.93
C ASP A 196 -24.62 25.53 9.15
N GLU A 197 -25.03 26.78 9.42
CA GLU A 197 -24.38 28.01 8.89
C GLU A 197 -22.91 28.14 9.34
N LEU A 198 -22.62 27.91 10.63
CA LEU A 198 -21.28 28.01 11.18
C LEU A 198 -20.35 26.86 10.73
N VAL A 199 -20.89 25.67 10.49
CA VAL A 199 -20.16 24.53 9.90
C VAL A 199 -19.88 24.76 8.41
N SER A 200 -20.82 25.34 7.64
CA SER A 200 -20.54 25.75 6.24
C SER A 200 -19.39 26.74 6.18
N PHE A 201 -19.44 27.79 7.01
CA PHE A 201 -18.35 28.75 7.18
C PHE A 201 -17.04 28.07 7.57
N ALA A 202 -17.08 27.11 8.52
CA ALA A 202 -15.88 26.38 8.96
C ALA A 202 -15.23 25.58 7.83
N ASN A 203 -16.02 24.85 7.04
CA ASN A 203 -15.51 24.01 5.94
C ASN A 203 -14.92 24.85 4.79
N GLU A 204 -15.61 25.93 4.41
CA GLU A 204 -15.14 26.90 3.41
C GLU A 204 -13.84 27.58 3.88
N ALA A 205 -13.80 28.03 5.13
CA ALA A 205 -12.63 28.68 5.72
C ALA A 205 -11.46 27.70 5.89
N GLN A 206 -11.68 26.45 6.32
CA GLN A 206 -10.61 25.44 6.44
C GLN A 206 -9.91 25.18 5.10
N SER A 207 -10.67 24.96 4.03
CA SER A 207 -10.11 24.74 2.68
C SER A 207 -9.32 25.96 2.19
N SER A 208 -9.85 27.16 2.43
CA SER A 208 -9.20 28.43 2.09
C SER A 208 -7.90 28.64 2.88
N LEU A 209 -7.91 28.36 4.18
CA LEU A 209 -6.75 28.49 5.08
C LEU A 209 -5.68 27.43 4.78
N ALA A 210 -6.04 26.20 4.42
CA ALA A 210 -5.09 25.17 4.02
C ALA A 210 -4.30 25.59 2.76
N LEU A 211 -5.02 26.07 1.73
CA LEU A 211 -4.42 26.62 0.51
C LEU A 211 -3.58 27.88 0.79
N LYS A 212 -4.06 28.78 1.66
CA LYS A 212 -3.35 29.99 2.06
C LYS A 212 -2.05 29.67 2.80
N GLY A 213 -2.07 28.74 3.75
CA GLY A 213 -0.90 28.28 4.49
C GLY A 213 0.15 27.62 3.60
N ALA A 214 -0.28 26.73 2.71
CA ALA A 214 0.58 26.10 1.71
C ALA A 214 1.26 27.15 0.81
N ALA A 215 0.48 28.11 0.27
CA ALA A 215 0.99 29.17 -0.60
C ALA A 215 1.90 30.17 0.15
N ASN A 216 1.53 30.61 1.36
CA ASN A 216 2.33 31.51 2.17
C ASN A 216 3.65 30.84 2.61
N SER A 217 3.67 29.54 2.92
CA SER A 217 4.89 28.84 3.33
C SER A 217 5.89 28.66 2.18
N ILE A 218 5.40 28.37 0.97
CA ILE A 218 6.22 28.39 -0.25
C ILE A 218 6.80 29.81 -0.50
N GLU A 219 6.01 30.87 -0.28
CA GLU A 219 6.50 32.25 -0.38
C GLU A 219 7.49 32.61 0.75
N ALA A 220 7.27 32.14 1.99
CA ALA A 220 8.16 32.37 3.12
C ALA A 220 9.49 31.60 3.01
N ALA A 221 9.53 30.51 2.25
CA ALA A 221 10.77 29.81 1.91
C ALA A 221 11.67 30.60 0.94
N SER A 222 11.12 31.55 0.16
CA SER A 222 11.89 32.36 -0.80
C SER A 222 12.96 33.24 -0.13
N SER A 223 12.73 33.70 1.10
CA SER A 223 13.72 34.49 1.86
C SER A 223 14.82 33.65 2.54
N GLN A 224 14.67 32.32 2.60
CA GLN A 224 15.50 31.45 3.44
C GLN A 224 16.75 30.88 2.74
N ASN A 225 16.94 31.14 1.44
CA ASN A 225 18.09 30.66 0.64
C ASN A 225 18.27 29.12 0.68
N LEU A 226 17.16 28.38 0.63
CA LEU A 226 17.13 26.92 0.71
C LEU A 226 17.87 26.21 -0.43
N THR A 227 18.37 25.00 -0.17
CA THR A 227 18.87 24.09 -1.21
C THR A 227 17.74 23.58 -2.12
N ALA A 228 18.09 22.86 -3.20
CA ALA A 228 17.12 22.22 -4.08
C ALA A 228 16.24 21.19 -3.36
N ASP A 229 16.87 20.26 -2.63
CA ASP A 229 16.21 19.27 -1.77
C ASP A 229 15.31 19.92 -0.71
N GLN A 230 15.81 20.95 0.00
CA GLN A 230 15.00 21.69 0.98
C GLN A 230 13.81 22.41 0.32
N THR A 231 14.00 23.00 -0.86
CA THR A 231 12.91 23.62 -1.64
C THR A 231 11.88 22.57 -2.06
N ALA A 232 12.33 21.42 -2.57
CA ALA A 232 11.47 20.29 -2.95
C ALA A 232 10.70 19.73 -1.74
N LYS A 233 11.32 19.67 -0.56
CA LYS A 233 10.66 19.29 0.70
C LYS A 233 9.56 20.28 1.08
N VAL A 234 9.79 21.59 1.00
CA VAL A 234 8.73 22.60 1.25
C VAL A 234 7.56 22.41 0.28
N PHE A 235 7.81 22.23 -1.02
CA PHE A 235 6.74 21.97 -1.99
C PHE A 235 5.98 20.66 -1.73
N PHE A 236 6.68 19.58 -1.35
CA PHE A 236 6.07 18.29 -1.00
C PHE A 236 5.20 18.39 0.26
N GLU A 237 5.70 19.02 1.32
CA GLU A 237 4.94 19.18 2.56
C GLU A 237 3.78 20.19 2.40
N ALA A 238 3.93 21.23 1.58
CA ALA A 238 2.83 22.15 1.25
C ALA A 238 1.71 21.46 0.46
N LYS A 239 2.04 20.51 -0.43
CA LYS A 239 1.06 19.59 -1.04
C LYS A 239 0.41 18.69 0.01
N ARG A 240 1.20 18.05 0.88
CA ARG A 240 0.69 17.20 1.97
C ARG A 240 -0.20 17.95 2.97
N PHE A 241 -0.01 19.26 3.13
CA PHE A 241 -0.87 20.11 3.97
C PHE A 241 -2.30 20.29 3.41
N ILE A 242 -2.53 19.97 2.13
CA ILE A 242 -3.86 20.03 1.49
C ILE A 242 -4.41 18.65 1.05
N THR A 243 -3.69 17.54 1.29
CA THR A 243 -4.20 16.20 0.96
C THR A 243 -5.25 15.76 1.99
N GLY A 244 -6.50 15.62 1.55
CA GLY A 244 -7.62 15.19 2.41
C GLY A 244 -9.03 15.62 1.92
N THR A 245 -9.10 16.48 0.90
CA THR A 245 -10.33 17.06 0.34
C THR A 245 -10.27 17.18 -1.18
N ASP A 246 -11.41 17.43 -1.85
CA ASP A 246 -11.49 17.84 -3.27
C ASP A 246 -11.01 19.29 -3.48
N THR A 247 -9.85 19.62 -2.91
CA THR A 247 -9.30 20.97 -2.82
C THR A 247 -8.78 21.46 -4.18
N PRO A 248 -9.00 22.75 -4.52
CA PRO A 248 -8.34 23.39 -5.65
C PRO A 248 -6.80 23.24 -5.63
N ALA A 249 -6.18 23.34 -6.80
CA ALA A 249 -4.73 23.48 -6.94
C ALA A 249 -4.20 24.65 -6.10
N ILE A 250 -3.02 24.49 -5.48
CA ILE A 250 -2.33 25.57 -4.77
C ILE A 250 -2.07 26.71 -5.76
N ASP A 251 -2.63 27.89 -5.53
CA ASP A 251 -2.45 29.04 -6.42
C ASP A 251 -1.33 29.96 -5.94
N LEU A 252 -0.21 29.93 -6.65
CA LEU A 252 0.94 30.80 -6.42
C LEU A 252 0.95 32.02 -7.36
N THR A 253 -0.07 32.23 -8.19
CA THR A 253 -0.12 33.35 -9.13
C THR A 253 0.11 34.70 -8.42
N GLY A 254 1.14 35.44 -8.84
CA GLY A 254 1.56 36.72 -8.26
C GLY A 254 2.47 36.63 -7.03
N ARG A 255 2.75 35.43 -6.49
CA ARG A 255 3.62 35.24 -5.32
C ARG A 255 5.10 35.47 -5.65
N ASN A 256 5.89 35.75 -4.62
CA ASN A 256 7.34 35.83 -4.75
C ASN A 256 8.00 34.44 -4.61
N LEU A 257 8.63 33.95 -5.68
CA LEU A 257 9.45 32.73 -5.68
C LEU A 257 10.95 33.00 -5.80
N LYS A 258 11.37 34.26 -5.66
CA LYS A 258 12.77 34.69 -5.84
C LYS A 258 13.69 34.04 -4.80
N GLY A 259 14.76 33.41 -5.26
CA GLY A 259 15.71 32.71 -4.38
C GLY A 259 15.45 31.21 -4.21
N LEU A 260 14.24 30.72 -4.52
CA LEU A 260 13.94 29.28 -4.51
C LEU A 260 14.70 28.55 -5.63
N ASN A 261 15.16 27.33 -5.36
CA ASN A 261 15.80 26.46 -6.35
C ASN A 261 14.92 25.26 -6.67
N ILE A 262 14.09 25.38 -7.71
CA ILE A 262 13.07 24.39 -8.05
C ILE A 262 13.59 23.26 -8.96
N SER A 263 14.90 22.97 -8.95
CA SER A 263 15.50 21.92 -9.79
C SER A 263 15.04 20.51 -9.46
N GLU A 264 14.61 20.26 -8.22
CA GLU A 264 14.19 18.96 -7.70
C GLU A 264 12.71 18.97 -7.25
N SER A 265 12.04 20.12 -7.35
CA SER A 265 10.64 20.29 -6.96
C SER A 265 9.70 19.78 -8.05
N ASP A 266 8.73 18.95 -7.65
CA ASP A 266 7.57 18.64 -8.47
C ASP A 266 6.46 19.67 -8.23
N LEU A 267 6.13 20.42 -9.28
CA LEU A 267 5.12 21.48 -9.29
C LEU A 267 3.79 21.02 -9.90
N SER A 268 3.59 19.72 -10.12
CA SER A 268 2.30 19.15 -10.54
C SER A 268 1.16 19.59 -9.60
N GLY A 269 -0.02 19.89 -10.13
CA GLY A 269 -1.16 20.32 -9.30
C GLY A 269 -0.98 21.69 -8.61
N ILE A 270 0.03 22.48 -8.98
CA ILE A 270 0.22 23.86 -8.52
C ILE A 270 -0.11 24.81 -9.69
N LYS A 271 -0.99 25.77 -9.45
CA LYS A 271 -1.35 26.83 -10.40
C LYS A 271 -0.41 28.02 -10.19
N MET A 272 0.17 28.53 -11.27
CA MET A 272 0.98 29.76 -11.29
C MET A 272 1.02 30.34 -12.70
N ASP A 273 1.37 31.61 -12.82
CA ASP A 273 1.66 32.23 -14.11
C ASP A 273 3.16 32.26 -14.45
N ALA A 274 3.47 32.63 -15.70
CA ALA A 274 4.83 32.65 -16.20
C ALA A 274 5.72 33.68 -15.49
N VAL A 275 5.15 34.80 -15.02
CA VAL A 275 5.87 35.85 -14.27
C VAL A 275 6.30 35.33 -12.91
N THR A 276 5.38 34.69 -12.18
CA THR A 276 5.62 34.02 -10.90
C THR A 276 6.74 32.99 -11.03
N LEU A 277 6.62 32.08 -12.00
CA LEU A 277 7.60 31.02 -12.23
C LEU A 277 8.97 31.58 -12.65
N SER A 278 9.02 32.70 -13.41
CA SER A 278 10.27 33.30 -13.90
C SER A 278 11.22 33.76 -12.78
N ARG A 279 10.69 34.10 -11.60
CA ARG A 279 11.46 34.51 -10.41
C ARG A 279 12.23 33.36 -9.75
N ALA A 280 11.77 32.12 -9.92
CA ALA A 280 12.45 30.95 -9.36
C ALA A 280 13.77 30.65 -10.09
N THR A 281 14.70 29.96 -9.44
CA THR A 281 15.94 29.49 -10.07
C THR A 281 15.80 28.04 -10.55
N SER A 282 16.60 27.65 -11.55
CA SER A 282 16.60 26.30 -12.14
C SER A 282 15.29 25.83 -12.78
N ILE A 283 14.46 26.75 -13.29
CA ILE A 283 13.19 26.49 -14.01
C ILE A 283 13.32 25.40 -15.09
N LYS A 284 14.50 25.24 -15.71
CA LYS A 284 14.75 24.20 -16.73
C LYS A 284 14.63 22.77 -16.19
N SER A 285 15.03 22.49 -14.95
CA SER A 285 15.01 21.14 -14.36
C SER A 285 13.74 20.79 -13.57
N SER A 286 12.89 21.77 -13.24
CA SER A 286 11.65 21.54 -12.46
C SER A 286 10.72 20.49 -13.09
N LEU A 287 10.06 19.70 -12.23
CA LEU A 287 9.12 18.65 -12.62
C LEU A 287 7.66 19.15 -12.53
N GLY A 288 6.75 18.50 -13.24
CA GLY A 288 5.30 18.76 -13.17
C GLY A 288 4.81 20.09 -13.76
N VAL A 289 5.70 20.95 -14.28
CA VAL A 289 5.33 22.19 -14.99
C VAL A 289 5.01 21.92 -16.45
N ASP A 290 3.94 22.53 -16.95
CA ASP A 290 3.61 22.57 -18.38
C ASP A 290 4.77 23.13 -19.25
N PRO A 291 5.11 22.52 -20.40
CA PRO A 291 6.23 22.94 -21.23
C PRO A 291 6.14 24.38 -21.76
N ASP A 292 4.95 24.87 -22.08
CA ASP A 292 4.75 26.21 -22.66
C ASP A 292 4.82 27.27 -21.56
N LEU A 293 4.21 27.01 -20.40
CA LEU A 293 4.38 27.82 -19.19
C LEU A 293 5.85 27.93 -18.77
N LYS A 294 6.59 26.82 -18.84
CA LYS A 294 8.03 26.72 -18.54
C LYS A 294 8.86 27.50 -19.57
N ALA A 295 8.51 27.44 -20.86
CA ALA A 295 9.17 28.23 -21.91
C ALA A 295 8.89 29.74 -21.74
N ALA A 296 7.64 30.11 -21.47
CA ALA A 296 7.21 31.49 -21.23
C ALA A 296 7.93 32.12 -20.02
N ALA A 297 8.03 31.38 -18.91
CA ALA A 297 8.75 31.84 -17.72
C ALA A 297 10.25 32.04 -17.99
N ILE A 298 10.87 31.21 -18.84
CA ILE A 298 12.26 31.40 -19.28
C ILE A 298 12.40 32.63 -20.18
N ALA A 299 11.40 32.94 -21.01
CA ALA A 299 11.41 34.07 -21.92
C ALA A 299 11.16 35.43 -21.23
N LEU A 300 10.29 35.48 -20.21
CA LEU A 300 9.97 36.68 -19.42
C LEU A 300 11.03 37.01 -18.36
N ARG A 301 11.89 36.05 -18.00
CA ARG A 301 12.86 36.19 -16.90
C ARG A 301 13.71 37.46 -16.95
N PRO A 302 14.30 37.88 -18.09
CA PRO A 302 15.12 39.10 -18.13
C PRO A 302 14.36 40.36 -17.73
N GLN A 303 13.11 40.49 -18.20
CA GLN A 303 12.24 41.64 -17.89
C GLN A 303 11.78 41.60 -16.43
N VAL A 304 11.52 40.42 -15.87
CA VAL A 304 11.13 40.27 -14.46
C VAL A 304 12.32 40.49 -13.51
N GLU A 305 13.53 40.08 -13.89
CA GLU A 305 14.76 40.41 -13.16
C GLU A 305 15.05 41.92 -13.18
N GLU A 306 14.78 42.63 -14.29
CA GLU A 306 14.86 44.10 -14.37
C GLU A 306 13.74 44.79 -13.56
N LEU A 307 12.50 44.29 -13.62
CA LEU A 307 11.36 44.82 -12.85
C LEU A 307 11.61 44.75 -11.35
N ASP A 308 12.00 43.57 -10.85
CA ASP A 308 12.32 43.39 -9.44
C ASP A 308 13.49 44.31 -9.00
N ALA A 309 14.47 44.58 -9.87
CA ALA A 309 15.59 45.47 -9.57
C ALA A 309 15.16 46.94 -9.50
N LEU A 310 14.30 47.40 -10.43
CA LEU A 310 13.71 48.74 -10.39
C LEU A 310 12.83 48.95 -9.16
N GLN A 311 12.07 47.93 -8.75
CA GLN A 311 11.26 47.95 -7.53
C GLN A 311 12.14 48.04 -6.28
N ALA A 312 13.25 47.28 -6.21
CA ALA A 312 14.23 47.39 -5.11
C ALA A 312 14.87 48.79 -5.03
N GLU A 313 15.31 49.36 -6.16
CA GLU A 313 15.83 50.74 -6.20
C GLU A 313 14.78 51.77 -5.75
N GLN A 314 13.51 51.61 -6.18
CA GLN A 314 12.41 52.48 -5.77
C GLN A 314 12.17 52.40 -4.25
N GLN A 315 12.21 51.20 -3.67
CA GLN A 315 12.04 50.99 -2.24
C GLN A 315 13.19 51.61 -1.43
N THR A 316 14.44 51.39 -1.82
CA THR A 316 15.61 52.06 -1.20
C THR A 316 15.50 53.58 -1.29
N LEU A 317 15.01 54.14 -2.41
CA LEU A 317 14.75 55.57 -2.53
C LEU A 317 13.66 56.06 -1.57
N ARG A 318 12.57 55.31 -1.38
CA ARG A 318 11.49 55.64 -0.43
C ARG A 318 11.97 55.58 1.01
N GLU A 319 12.74 54.56 1.39
CA GLU A 319 13.36 54.42 2.72
C GLU A 319 14.40 55.52 3.00
N SER A 320 15.08 56.03 1.96
CA SER A 320 16.05 57.13 2.10
C SER A 320 15.44 58.51 2.40
N LEU A 321 14.11 58.63 2.44
CA LEU A 321 13.42 59.90 2.76
C LEU A 321 13.64 60.30 4.23
N PRO A 322 14.34 61.41 4.52
CA PRO A 322 14.54 61.83 5.91
C PRO A 322 13.22 62.31 6.52
N THR A 323 12.85 61.74 7.66
CA THR A 323 11.64 62.11 8.43
C THR A 323 11.63 63.57 8.91
N THR A 324 12.74 64.32 8.79
CA THR A 324 12.80 65.76 9.10
C THR A 324 13.52 66.61 8.04
N GLN A 325 12.76 67.57 7.51
CA GLN A 325 13.20 68.93 7.11
C GLN A 325 14.29 69.11 6.02
N ALA A 326 14.25 68.32 4.93
CA ALA A 326 15.06 68.60 3.74
C ALA A 326 14.24 68.71 2.44
N ALA A 327 13.40 69.75 2.29
CA ALA A 327 12.50 69.92 1.14
C ALA A 327 13.19 69.86 -0.25
N LYS A 328 14.44 70.35 -0.38
CA LYS A 328 15.26 70.25 -1.62
C LYS A 328 15.93 68.88 -1.84
N LEU A 329 15.84 67.98 -0.86
CA LEU A 329 16.25 66.58 -0.98
C LEU A 329 15.03 65.72 -1.29
N VAL A 330 13.95 65.87 -0.53
CA VAL A 330 12.63 65.25 -0.79
C VAL A 330 12.17 65.53 -2.23
N GLY A 331 12.24 66.77 -2.70
CA GLY A 331 11.88 67.11 -4.08
C GLY A 331 12.76 66.47 -5.17
N ARG A 332 13.97 66.00 -4.84
CA ARG A 332 14.82 65.21 -5.75
C ARG A 332 14.55 63.73 -5.64
N ILE A 333 14.43 63.19 -4.42
CA ILE A 333 14.06 61.79 -4.19
C ILE A 333 12.73 61.50 -4.87
N ASN A 334 11.68 62.29 -4.62
CA ASN A 334 10.38 62.13 -5.27
C ASN A 334 10.44 62.24 -6.80
N GLY A 335 11.39 63.00 -7.36
CA GLY A 335 11.63 63.07 -8.80
C GLY A 335 12.24 61.77 -9.34
N SER A 336 13.22 61.21 -8.64
CA SER A 336 13.80 59.89 -8.95
C SER A 336 12.79 58.75 -8.74
N THR A 337 11.97 58.80 -7.68
CA THR A 337 10.92 57.82 -7.41
C THR A 337 9.91 57.80 -8.56
N ARG A 338 9.44 58.97 -9.04
CA ARG A 338 8.55 59.05 -10.21
C ARG A 338 9.19 58.53 -11.49
N ALA A 339 10.45 58.89 -11.75
CA ALA A 339 11.17 58.34 -12.91
C ALA A 339 11.34 56.81 -12.83
N LYS A 340 11.30 56.21 -11.64
CA LYS A 340 11.25 54.76 -11.43
C LYS A 340 9.83 54.19 -11.53
N GLU A 341 8.81 54.91 -11.06
CA GLU A 341 7.39 54.57 -11.26
C GLU A 341 7.05 54.52 -12.77
N ASP A 342 7.51 55.50 -13.56
CA ASP A 342 7.36 55.53 -15.01
C ASP A 342 8.08 54.35 -15.71
N GLN A 343 9.27 53.97 -15.23
CA GLN A 343 10.04 52.82 -15.75
C GLN A 343 9.38 51.47 -15.41
N ILE A 344 8.89 51.32 -14.18
CA ILE A 344 8.17 50.14 -13.71
C ILE A 344 6.89 49.94 -14.52
N ALA A 345 6.06 50.99 -14.68
CA ALA A 345 4.81 50.90 -15.43
C ALA A 345 5.03 50.50 -16.91
N ALA A 346 6.06 51.05 -17.57
CA ALA A 346 6.40 50.70 -18.94
C ALA A 346 6.89 49.24 -19.07
N LEU A 347 7.61 48.73 -18.07
CA LEU A 347 8.10 47.35 -18.05
C LEU A 347 7.00 46.34 -17.67
N GLU A 348 6.08 46.72 -16.78
CA GLU A 348 4.86 45.95 -16.49
C GLU A 348 3.95 45.86 -17.73
N GLU A 349 3.77 46.95 -18.48
CA GLU A 349 3.09 46.93 -19.79
C GLU A 349 3.82 46.02 -20.79
N GLN A 350 5.15 46.04 -20.84
CA GLN A 350 5.92 45.14 -21.71
C GLN A 350 5.75 43.66 -21.30
N ILE A 351 5.77 43.35 -20.00
CA ILE A 351 5.57 41.99 -19.48
C ILE A 351 4.15 41.51 -19.78
N GLN A 352 3.12 42.34 -19.58
CA GLN A 352 1.74 42.00 -19.94
C GLN A 352 1.58 41.75 -21.44
N ASN A 353 2.21 42.58 -22.29
CA ASN A 353 2.18 42.38 -23.74
C ASN A 353 2.89 41.08 -24.17
N LEU A 354 4.06 40.75 -23.60
CA LEU A 354 4.77 39.49 -23.87
C LEU A 354 3.97 38.27 -23.39
N GLN A 355 3.35 38.35 -22.21
CA GLN A 355 2.50 37.27 -21.68
C GLN A 355 1.21 37.11 -22.51
N ALA A 356 0.65 38.22 -23.01
CA ALA A 356 -0.46 38.19 -23.96
C ALA A 356 -0.05 37.65 -25.34
N GLU A 357 1.18 37.89 -25.80
CA GLU A 357 1.72 37.34 -27.05
C GLU A 357 1.92 35.83 -26.94
N VAL A 358 2.53 35.33 -25.86
CA VAL A 358 2.62 33.89 -25.53
C VAL A 358 1.23 33.26 -25.54
N ASN A 359 0.28 33.84 -24.82
CA ASN A 359 -1.09 33.35 -24.75
C ASN A 359 -1.81 33.38 -26.12
N GLN A 360 -1.41 34.25 -27.05
CA GLN A 360 -1.96 34.32 -28.42
C GLN A 360 -1.28 33.33 -29.39
N GLN A 361 0.02 33.09 -29.25
CA GLN A 361 0.74 32.12 -30.10
C GLN A 361 0.15 30.71 -29.94
N ASN A 362 -0.31 30.35 -28.73
CA ASN A 362 -1.00 29.07 -28.46
C ASN A 362 -2.44 28.97 -29.02
N VAL A 363 -3.01 30.02 -29.62
CA VAL A 363 -4.39 30.01 -30.19
C VAL A 363 -4.43 29.57 -31.66
N ILE A 364 -3.27 29.51 -32.35
CA ILE A 364 -3.20 29.37 -33.80
C ILE A 364 -3.58 27.95 -34.31
N PHE A 365 -3.67 26.94 -33.43
CA PHE A 365 -4.21 25.61 -33.76
C PHE A 365 -5.71 25.47 -33.43
N THR A 366 -6.56 26.16 -34.19
CA THR A 366 -8.03 26.04 -34.09
C THR A 366 -8.65 25.44 -35.37
N PRO A 367 -9.11 24.18 -35.36
CA PRO A 367 -9.93 23.63 -36.44
C PRO A 367 -11.35 24.23 -36.44
N PRO A 368 -12.07 24.23 -37.58
CA PRO A 368 -13.36 24.92 -37.71
C PRO A 368 -14.49 24.28 -36.88
N PRO A 369 -15.50 25.07 -36.46
CA PRO A 369 -16.34 24.72 -35.32
C PRO A 369 -17.47 23.72 -35.61
N ARG A 370 -17.74 22.87 -34.62
CA ARG A 370 -19.08 22.31 -34.33
C ARG A 370 -19.40 22.52 -32.85
N GLN A 371 -20.65 22.88 -32.56
CA GLN A 371 -21.10 23.31 -31.23
C GLN A 371 -21.82 22.17 -30.50
N ALA A 372 -21.30 21.73 -29.36
CA ALA A 372 -22.03 21.25 -28.17
C ALA A 372 -21.05 20.71 -27.11
N ALA A 373 -21.37 20.92 -25.83
CA ALA A 373 -20.75 20.31 -24.63
C ALA A 373 -19.21 20.32 -24.53
N VAL A 374 -18.67 21.11 -23.60
CA VAL A 374 -17.25 21.02 -23.19
C VAL A 374 -17.06 19.83 -22.26
N THR A 375 -16.20 18.89 -22.64
CA THR A 375 -15.65 17.86 -21.75
C THR A 375 -14.14 18.08 -21.66
N TYR A 376 -13.55 17.87 -20.48
CA TYR A 376 -12.10 17.97 -20.29
C TYR A 376 -11.37 17.00 -21.23
N ILE A 377 -10.50 17.53 -22.09
CA ILE A 377 -9.57 16.70 -22.88
C ILE A 377 -8.37 16.41 -22.00
N ALA A 378 -8.35 15.20 -21.42
CA ALA A 378 -7.17 14.64 -20.78
C ALA A 378 -5.99 14.56 -21.78
N PRO A 379 -4.73 14.53 -21.30
CA PRO A 379 -3.58 14.24 -22.17
C PRO A 379 -3.83 12.95 -22.98
N PRO A 380 -3.24 12.83 -24.19
CA PRO A 380 -3.50 11.70 -25.07
C PRO A 380 -3.25 10.39 -24.32
N LYS A 381 -4.31 9.58 -24.18
CA LYS A 381 -4.26 8.28 -23.51
C LYS A 381 -3.07 7.49 -24.09
N PRO A 382 -2.18 6.91 -23.26
CA PRO A 382 -1.13 6.03 -23.77
C PRO A 382 -1.80 4.92 -24.60
N GLU A 383 -1.18 4.53 -25.72
CA GLU A 383 -1.74 3.48 -26.56
C GLU A 383 -1.99 2.24 -25.70
N PRO A 384 -3.21 1.65 -25.73
CA PRO A 384 -3.54 0.54 -24.87
C PRO A 384 -2.61 -0.63 -25.19
N LEU A 385 -1.97 -1.18 -24.15
CA LEU A 385 -1.07 -2.33 -24.28
C LEU A 385 -1.75 -3.45 -25.09
N PRO A 386 -1.01 -4.21 -25.92
CA PRO A 386 -1.55 -5.39 -26.59
C PRO A 386 -2.24 -6.33 -25.58
N LEU A 387 -3.34 -6.99 -25.95
CA LEU A 387 -4.20 -7.72 -24.99
C LEU A 387 -3.44 -8.74 -24.12
N HIS A 388 -2.46 -9.46 -24.67
CA HIS A 388 -1.60 -10.35 -23.86
C HIS A 388 -0.75 -9.58 -22.85
N LYS A 389 -0.16 -8.42 -23.21
CA LYS A 389 0.58 -7.59 -22.26
C LYS A 389 -0.33 -7.00 -21.19
N GLN A 390 -1.62 -6.73 -21.46
CA GLN A 390 -2.58 -6.38 -20.39
C GLN A 390 -2.70 -7.53 -19.37
N LEU A 391 -2.91 -8.77 -19.87
CA LEU A 391 -3.02 -9.99 -19.05
C LEU A 391 -1.69 -10.43 -18.40
N GLU A 392 -0.53 -9.98 -18.89
CA GLU A 392 0.77 -10.22 -18.26
C GLU A 392 1.15 -9.13 -17.26
N THR A 393 0.72 -7.87 -17.46
CA THR A 393 0.91 -6.79 -16.47
C THR A 393 0.07 -6.94 -15.21
N SER A 394 -0.88 -7.88 -15.18
CA SER A 394 -1.50 -8.29 -13.92
C SER A 394 -0.62 -9.23 -13.09
N ASP A 395 0.38 -9.90 -13.68
CA ASP A 395 1.23 -10.90 -12.98
C ASP A 395 2.43 -10.26 -12.25
N SER A 396 2.67 -8.96 -12.43
CA SER A 396 3.75 -8.24 -11.75
C SER A 396 3.47 -8.06 -10.26
N TYR A 397 4.54 -8.11 -9.45
CA TYR A 397 4.49 -7.80 -8.01
C TYR A 397 4.22 -6.32 -7.70
N VAL A 398 4.04 -5.47 -8.72
CA VAL A 398 3.58 -4.08 -8.59
C VAL A 398 2.29 -3.96 -9.37
N VAL A 399 1.22 -3.53 -8.68
CA VAL A 399 -0.01 -3.06 -9.33
C VAL A 399 0.32 -1.80 -10.12
N GLY A 400 0.07 -1.83 -11.43
CA GLY A 400 0.42 -0.74 -12.35
C GLY A 400 -0.20 0.61 -11.96
N ALA A 401 0.43 1.71 -12.40
CA ALA A 401 0.30 3.08 -11.90
C ALA A 401 -1.09 3.78 -11.93
N GLY A 402 -2.19 3.05 -12.16
CA GLY A 402 -3.50 3.50 -11.70
C GLY A 402 -3.59 3.28 -10.18
N ALA A 403 -4.01 4.30 -9.44
CA ALA A 403 -4.12 4.23 -7.98
C ALA A 403 -5.11 3.14 -7.51
N LEU A 404 -4.91 2.65 -6.29
CA LEU A 404 -5.86 1.76 -5.62
C LEU A 404 -7.12 2.55 -5.22
N GLU A 405 -8.19 2.47 -6.00
CA GLU A 405 -9.50 3.04 -5.61
C GLU A 405 -10.16 2.18 -4.52
N PRO A 406 -10.42 2.72 -3.30
CA PRO A 406 -11.04 1.97 -2.23
C PRO A 406 -12.55 1.81 -2.44
N LYS A 407 -13.00 0.62 -2.87
CA LYS A 407 -14.45 0.33 -2.87
C LYS A 407 -14.97 0.12 -1.46
N ILE A 408 -15.51 1.20 -0.88
CA ILE A 408 -16.38 1.17 0.31
C ILE A 408 -17.63 0.36 -0.05
N SER A 409 -17.84 -0.79 0.61
CA SER A 409 -18.98 -1.67 0.32
C SER A 409 -20.26 -1.15 0.98
N SER A 410 -21.13 -0.54 0.20
CA SER A 410 -22.48 -0.09 0.61
C SER A 410 -23.54 -1.21 0.66
N GLY A 411 -23.14 -2.47 0.53
CA GLY A 411 -23.99 -3.66 0.65
C GLY A 411 -23.33 -4.73 1.52
N PRO A 412 -24.09 -5.75 1.97
CA PRO A 412 -23.58 -6.78 2.87
C PRO A 412 -22.46 -7.59 2.21
N ALA A 413 -21.23 -7.42 2.69
CA ALA A 413 -20.09 -8.22 2.26
C ALA A 413 -20.31 -9.70 2.60
N ASN A 414 -20.05 -10.60 1.65
CA ASN A 414 -20.17 -12.04 1.88
C ASN A 414 -19.09 -12.54 2.87
N ALA A 415 -19.31 -13.72 3.47
CA ALA A 415 -18.47 -14.22 4.56
C ALA A 415 -16.98 -14.31 4.19
N MET A 416 -16.65 -14.72 2.96
CA MET A 416 -15.29 -14.75 2.43
C MET A 416 -14.65 -13.35 2.41
N GLN A 417 -15.37 -12.33 1.94
CA GLN A 417 -14.90 -10.94 1.94
C GLN A 417 -14.78 -10.35 3.36
N LYS A 418 -15.65 -10.72 4.31
CA LYS A 418 -15.49 -10.34 5.73
C LYS A 418 -14.25 -11.00 6.35
N ALA A 419 -14.01 -12.27 6.07
CA ALA A 419 -12.95 -13.07 6.70
C ALA A 419 -11.53 -12.68 6.25
N GLN A 420 -11.37 -12.26 5.00
CA GLN A 420 -10.07 -11.84 4.43
C GLN A 420 -9.75 -10.36 4.67
N ALA A 421 -10.74 -9.56 5.11
CA ALA A 421 -10.63 -8.10 5.23
C ALA A 421 -10.44 -7.61 6.67
N SER A 422 -9.49 -8.20 7.41
CA SER A 422 -9.22 -7.86 8.82
C SER A 422 -9.06 -6.34 9.03
N GLU A 423 -8.26 -5.66 8.21
CA GLU A 423 -8.17 -4.19 8.11
C GLU A 423 -7.88 -3.69 6.68
N SER A 424 -8.71 -4.01 5.68
CA SER A 424 -8.43 -3.70 4.27
C SER A 424 -9.55 -2.99 3.50
N PHE A 425 -9.16 -2.33 2.41
CA PHE A 425 -10.08 -1.85 1.37
C PHE A 425 -9.94 -2.66 0.09
N LYS A 426 -11.03 -2.75 -0.67
CA LYS A 426 -11.18 -3.62 -1.85
C LYS A 426 -10.69 -2.91 -3.12
N VAL A 427 -9.66 -3.46 -3.75
CA VAL A 427 -9.05 -2.96 -5.00
C VAL A 427 -9.89 -3.37 -6.22
N SER A 428 -9.72 -2.70 -7.37
CA SER A 428 -10.37 -3.10 -8.62
C SER A 428 -9.83 -4.44 -9.17
N GLY A 429 -10.72 -5.29 -9.69
CA GLY A 429 -10.35 -6.64 -10.14
C GLY A 429 -9.42 -6.68 -11.35
N SER A 430 -9.32 -5.61 -12.13
CA SER A 430 -8.37 -5.48 -13.26
C SER A 430 -6.94 -5.14 -12.83
N GLN A 431 -6.74 -4.72 -11.57
CA GLN A 431 -5.43 -4.34 -11.03
C GLN A 431 -4.69 -5.49 -10.35
N VAL A 432 -5.39 -6.54 -9.89
CA VAL A 432 -4.82 -7.50 -8.92
C VAL A 432 -5.27 -8.96 -9.13
N LEU A 433 -5.18 -9.45 -10.36
CA LEU A 433 -5.34 -10.88 -10.65
C LEU A 433 -4.15 -11.66 -10.08
N ASP A 434 -4.36 -12.83 -9.48
CA ASP A 434 -3.31 -13.84 -9.28
C ASP A 434 -3.22 -14.75 -10.51
N SER A 435 -2.30 -15.73 -10.50
CA SER A 435 -2.17 -16.77 -11.53
C SER A 435 -3.45 -17.58 -11.84
N LYS A 436 -4.48 -17.52 -10.97
CA LYS A 436 -5.80 -18.14 -11.16
C LYS A 436 -6.89 -17.16 -11.59
N GLY A 437 -6.58 -15.87 -11.69
CA GLY A 437 -7.51 -14.83 -12.13
C GLY A 437 -8.45 -14.29 -11.05
N ALA A 438 -8.12 -14.42 -9.77
CA ALA A 438 -8.97 -13.92 -8.68
C ALA A 438 -9.19 -12.39 -8.78
N THR A 439 -10.44 -11.94 -8.84
CA THR A 439 -10.79 -10.51 -9.06
C THR A 439 -10.95 -9.71 -7.77
N THR A 440 -10.52 -10.26 -6.65
CA THR A 440 -10.65 -9.67 -5.32
C THR A 440 -9.30 -9.59 -4.66
N ALA A 441 -8.94 -8.42 -4.12
CA ALA A 441 -7.70 -8.25 -3.37
C ALA A 441 -7.86 -7.18 -2.29
N PHE A 442 -6.99 -7.25 -1.30
CA PHE A 442 -7.11 -6.59 -0.01
C PHE A 442 -5.83 -5.82 0.30
N ALA A 443 -5.90 -4.48 0.25
CA ALA A 443 -4.77 -3.63 0.64
C ALA A 443 -4.64 -3.60 2.17
N LYS A 444 -3.47 -3.94 2.70
CA LYS A 444 -3.17 -3.92 4.14
C LYS A 444 -2.93 -2.50 4.64
N LYS A 445 -3.38 -2.22 5.86
CA LYS A 445 -3.04 -1.00 6.59
C LYS A 445 -1.68 -1.11 7.32
N PRO A 446 -0.89 -0.03 7.40
CA PRO A 446 0.28 0.03 8.27
C PRO A 446 -0.12 -0.08 9.76
N ILE A 447 0.71 -0.73 10.57
CA ILE A 447 0.57 -0.78 12.03
C ILE A 447 0.53 0.65 12.60
N GLY A 448 -0.31 0.91 13.60
CA GLY A 448 -0.49 2.24 14.18
C GLY A 448 -1.43 3.17 13.39
N SER A 449 -1.68 2.91 12.10
CA SER A 449 -2.57 3.74 11.27
C SER A 449 -4.01 3.76 11.78
N ARG A 450 -4.46 2.68 12.46
CA ARG A 450 -5.76 2.62 13.13
C ARG A 450 -5.85 3.61 14.29
N SER A 451 -4.89 3.60 15.21
CA SER A 451 -4.87 4.54 16.34
C SER A 451 -4.59 5.97 15.90
N GLN A 452 -3.79 6.17 14.86
CA GLN A 452 -3.62 7.48 14.22
C GLN A 452 -4.96 8.01 13.67
N ALA A 453 -5.66 7.22 12.85
CA ALA A 453 -6.96 7.61 12.31
C ALA A 453 -8.00 7.87 13.43
N LEU A 454 -7.97 7.11 14.53
CA LEU A 454 -8.86 7.35 15.67
C LEU A 454 -8.52 8.66 16.42
N ARG A 455 -7.25 9.05 16.52
CA ARG A 455 -6.85 10.37 17.04
C ARG A 455 -7.30 11.50 16.11
N GLU A 456 -7.06 11.35 14.81
CA GLU A 456 -7.41 12.35 13.78
C GLU A 456 -8.92 12.60 13.71
N ASN A 457 -9.72 11.52 13.74
CA ASN A 457 -11.18 11.57 13.78
C ASN A 457 -11.75 11.94 15.17
N GLY A 458 -10.91 12.12 16.20
CA GLY A 458 -11.36 12.50 17.55
C GLY A 458 -12.25 11.45 18.23
N ALA A 459 -11.97 10.16 18.03
CA ALA A 459 -12.67 9.07 18.69
C ALA A 459 -12.50 9.12 20.21
N ASP A 460 -13.41 8.46 20.95
CA ASP A 460 -13.35 8.45 22.41
C ASP A 460 -12.11 7.71 22.95
N GLU A 461 -11.69 8.10 24.16
CA GLU A 461 -10.49 7.58 24.82
C GLU A 461 -10.53 6.05 25.01
N MET A 462 -11.71 5.43 25.14
CA MET A 462 -11.81 3.97 25.28
C MET A 462 -11.60 3.27 23.94
N ALA A 463 -12.20 3.79 22.86
CA ALA A 463 -11.94 3.31 21.49
C ALA A 463 -10.46 3.50 21.09
N LEU A 464 -9.85 4.63 21.47
CA LEU A 464 -8.44 4.89 21.25
C LEU A 464 -7.54 3.94 22.07
N GLN A 465 -7.78 3.75 23.38
CA GLN A 465 -6.99 2.82 24.19
C GLN A 465 -7.14 1.36 23.74
N GLN A 466 -8.34 0.93 23.31
CA GLN A 466 -8.54 -0.39 22.71
C GLN A 466 -7.76 -0.57 21.40
N SER A 467 -7.60 0.50 20.62
CA SER A 467 -6.79 0.49 19.40
C SER A 467 -5.29 0.45 19.72
N LEU A 468 -4.83 1.27 20.67
CA LEU A 468 -3.43 1.31 21.11
C LEU A 468 -3.00 -0.03 21.74
N GLY A 469 -3.89 -0.72 22.46
CA GLY A 469 -3.62 -2.08 22.93
C GLY A 469 -3.37 -3.05 21.77
N LYS A 470 -4.20 -3.01 20.72
CA LYS A 470 -4.05 -3.86 19.52
C LYS A 470 -2.78 -3.56 18.73
N ASP A 471 -2.47 -2.27 18.52
CA ASP A 471 -1.19 -1.87 17.89
C ASP A 471 0.00 -2.36 18.72
N GLY A 472 -0.09 -2.27 20.07
CA GLY A 472 0.90 -2.84 20.98
C GLY A 472 1.10 -4.35 20.81
N ASP A 473 0.01 -5.12 20.76
CA ASP A 473 0.06 -6.59 20.58
C ASP A 473 0.59 -6.99 19.20
N GLN A 474 0.28 -6.22 18.16
CA GLN A 474 0.90 -6.35 16.84
C GLN A 474 2.41 -6.07 16.91
N ILE A 475 2.84 -4.97 17.54
CA ILE A 475 4.26 -4.64 17.72
C ILE A 475 5.00 -5.73 18.51
N GLY A 476 4.39 -6.29 19.55
CA GLY A 476 4.93 -7.44 20.29
C GLY A 476 5.10 -8.69 19.41
N THR A 477 4.13 -8.95 18.53
CA THR A 477 4.21 -10.03 17.53
C THR A 477 5.30 -9.74 16.48
N VAL A 478 5.52 -8.48 16.10
CA VAL A 478 6.46 -8.05 15.05
C VAL A 478 7.92 -7.99 15.53
N ALA A 479 8.18 -7.74 16.80
CA ALA A 479 9.52 -7.59 17.36
C ALA A 479 10.54 -8.73 17.07
N PRO A 480 10.15 -10.02 16.95
CA PRO A 480 11.04 -11.09 16.48
C PRO A 480 11.56 -10.87 15.06
N LEU A 481 10.80 -10.21 14.18
CA LEU A 481 11.19 -10.00 12.79
C LEU A 481 12.47 -9.15 12.67
N TYR A 482 12.69 -8.26 13.63
CA TYR A 482 13.81 -7.31 13.71
C TYR A 482 14.78 -7.63 14.86
N GLY A 483 14.61 -8.76 15.56
CA GLY A 483 15.49 -9.20 16.65
C GLY A 483 15.39 -8.36 17.94
N THR A 484 14.24 -7.73 18.18
CA THR A 484 14.05 -6.75 19.27
C THR A 484 12.99 -7.14 20.31
N SER A 485 12.54 -8.41 20.31
CA SER A 485 11.56 -8.97 21.25
C SER A 485 11.79 -8.60 22.72
N VAL A 486 13.05 -8.63 23.19
CA VAL A 486 13.40 -8.27 24.58
C VAL A 486 13.13 -6.78 24.83
N LYS A 487 13.65 -5.88 23.97
CA LYS A 487 13.48 -4.43 24.11
C LYS A 487 12.00 -4.02 24.07
N VAL A 488 11.21 -4.64 23.19
CA VAL A 488 9.77 -4.39 23.05
C VAL A 488 8.96 -4.97 24.21
N GLY A 489 9.45 -6.02 24.87
CA GLY A 489 8.88 -6.59 26.10
C GLY A 489 9.26 -5.84 27.38
N ASP A 490 10.40 -5.13 27.39
CA ASP A 490 10.81 -4.24 28.48
C ASP A 490 9.99 -2.92 28.51
N CYS A 491 9.31 -2.59 27.40
CA CYS A 491 8.41 -1.44 27.30
C CYS A 491 7.03 -1.72 27.93
N ASN A 492 6.36 -0.67 28.42
CA ASN A 492 4.95 -0.77 28.84
C ASN A 492 4.06 -1.16 27.63
N ALA A 493 3.21 -2.17 27.81
CA ALA A 493 2.38 -2.72 26.73
C ALA A 493 1.48 -1.67 26.05
N THR A 494 0.99 -0.67 26.81
CA THR A 494 0.12 0.41 26.30
C THR A 494 0.89 1.60 25.70
N ASP A 495 2.22 1.66 25.85
CA ASP A 495 3.05 2.72 25.26
C ASP A 495 3.49 2.33 23.84
N VAL A 496 2.56 2.48 22.90
CA VAL A 496 2.79 2.19 21.47
C VAL A 496 4.00 2.98 20.93
N SER A 497 4.21 4.22 21.37
CA SER A 497 5.32 5.06 20.92
C SER A 497 6.67 4.49 21.35
N ALA A 498 6.83 4.15 22.64
CA ALA A 498 8.05 3.52 23.14
C ALA A 498 8.27 2.13 22.52
N ARG A 499 7.20 1.34 22.34
CA ARG A 499 7.27 0.02 21.70
C ARG A 499 7.72 0.13 20.24
N LEU A 500 7.20 1.08 19.46
CA LEU A 500 7.65 1.37 18.08
C LEU A 500 9.14 1.74 18.04
N GLN A 501 9.58 2.65 18.92
CA GLN A 501 11.01 3.03 19.01
C GLN A 501 11.91 1.85 19.40
N ALA A 502 11.41 0.92 20.22
CA ALA A 502 12.14 -0.27 20.65
C ALA A 502 12.30 -1.33 19.56
N ILE A 503 11.49 -1.33 18.49
CA ILE A 503 11.64 -2.25 17.35
C ILE A 503 12.98 -2.02 16.65
N GLN A 504 13.41 -0.76 16.52
CA GLN A 504 14.67 -0.34 15.88
C GLN A 504 14.87 -0.88 14.45
N GLY A 505 13.78 -1.22 13.76
CA GLY A 505 13.74 -1.76 12.41
C GLY A 505 12.69 -1.07 11.55
N ASP A 506 12.85 -1.18 10.23
CA ASP A 506 11.99 -0.49 9.27
C ASP A 506 10.66 -1.24 9.08
N LEU A 507 9.60 -0.78 9.76
CA LEU A 507 8.25 -1.31 9.60
C LEU A 507 7.68 -1.15 8.18
N SER A 508 8.26 -0.27 7.34
CA SER A 508 7.89 -0.21 5.93
C SER A 508 8.41 -1.41 5.13
N SER A 509 9.21 -2.32 5.72
CA SER A 509 9.58 -3.60 5.09
C SER A 509 8.50 -4.70 5.21
N LEU A 510 7.42 -4.49 5.98
CA LEU A 510 6.32 -5.44 6.11
C LEU A 510 5.67 -5.83 4.75
N PRO A 511 5.31 -4.90 3.83
CA PRO A 511 4.87 -5.28 2.48
C PRO A 511 5.87 -6.15 1.72
N SER A 512 7.17 -5.87 1.84
CA SER A 512 8.23 -6.65 1.17
C SER A 512 8.32 -8.08 1.69
N ARG A 513 8.03 -8.32 2.98
CA ARG A 513 7.93 -9.67 3.56
C ARG A 513 6.73 -10.45 3.00
N SER A 514 5.61 -9.76 2.78
CA SER A 514 4.43 -10.33 2.11
C SER A 514 4.77 -10.74 0.67
N VAL A 515 5.29 -9.81 -0.14
CA VAL A 515 5.71 -10.08 -1.53
C VAL A 515 6.76 -11.18 -1.61
N ALA A 516 7.75 -11.17 -0.70
CA ALA A 516 8.78 -12.21 -0.63
C ALA A 516 8.20 -13.61 -0.37
N SER A 517 7.15 -13.74 0.46
CA SER A 517 6.47 -15.02 0.67
C SER A 517 5.86 -15.56 -0.63
N SER A 518 5.36 -14.68 -1.50
CA SER A 518 4.91 -15.05 -2.85
C SER A 518 6.04 -15.39 -3.82
N VAL A 519 7.18 -14.70 -3.73
CA VAL A 519 8.38 -15.06 -4.50
C VAL A 519 8.85 -16.47 -4.16
N VAL A 520 8.91 -16.83 -2.87
CA VAL A 520 9.26 -18.20 -2.43
C VAL A 520 8.22 -19.22 -2.91
N ASN A 521 6.92 -18.89 -2.82
CA ASN A 521 5.83 -19.77 -3.29
C ASN A 521 5.92 -20.08 -4.79
N LYS A 522 6.25 -19.07 -5.60
CA LYS A 522 6.46 -19.19 -7.05
C LYS A 522 7.76 -19.95 -7.37
N ALA A 523 8.86 -19.69 -6.65
CA ALA A 523 10.13 -20.40 -6.81
C ALA A 523 10.03 -21.90 -6.48
N LEU A 524 9.22 -22.26 -5.47
CA LEU A 524 8.93 -23.65 -5.11
C LEU A 524 7.77 -24.27 -5.90
N GLN A 525 7.01 -23.49 -6.68
CA GLN A 525 5.82 -23.95 -7.42
C GLN A 525 4.78 -24.67 -6.53
N MET A 526 4.60 -24.22 -5.27
CA MET A 526 3.78 -24.93 -4.28
C MET A 526 2.33 -24.44 -4.18
N ASP A 527 2.03 -23.23 -4.66
CA ASP A 527 0.73 -22.55 -4.61
C ASP A 527 0.09 -22.43 -3.20
N ALA A 528 0.90 -22.57 -2.15
CA ALA A 528 0.46 -22.76 -0.77
C ALA A 528 0.06 -21.46 -0.05
N VAL A 529 0.38 -20.29 -0.60
CA VAL A 529 -0.01 -18.97 -0.05
C VAL A 529 -0.70 -18.10 -1.09
N ALA A 530 -1.47 -17.13 -0.62
CA ALA A 530 -1.99 -16.03 -1.42
C ALA A 530 -0.89 -15.34 -2.22
N GLU A 531 -1.22 -14.84 -3.40
CA GLU A 531 -0.31 -13.96 -4.13
C GLU A 531 -0.29 -12.57 -3.47
N GLU A 532 0.89 -12.01 -3.27
CA GLU A 532 1.13 -10.78 -2.51
C GLU A 532 1.86 -9.79 -3.42
N LYS A 533 1.37 -8.56 -3.48
CA LYS A 533 1.82 -7.50 -4.40
C LYS A 533 2.01 -6.18 -3.66
N PHE A 534 2.86 -5.31 -4.19
CA PHE A 534 2.83 -3.89 -3.87
C PHE A 534 1.75 -3.19 -4.70
N GLY A 535 1.12 -2.17 -4.13
CA GLY A 535 0.41 -1.15 -4.90
C GLY A 535 0.45 0.19 -4.19
N VAL A 536 -0.17 1.20 -4.78
CA VAL A 536 -0.08 2.59 -4.31
C VAL A 536 -1.46 3.25 -4.36
N ASP A 537 -1.87 3.88 -3.26
CA ASP A 537 -3.17 4.54 -3.17
C ASP A 537 -3.24 5.87 -3.97
N LEU A 538 -4.38 6.54 -3.90
CA LEU A 538 -4.61 7.84 -4.57
C LEU A 538 -3.68 8.97 -4.08
N ASN A 539 -3.06 8.81 -2.92
CA ASN A 539 -2.18 9.79 -2.28
C ASN A 539 -0.68 9.50 -2.53
N GLY A 540 -0.35 8.42 -3.24
CA GLY A 540 1.04 7.99 -3.41
C GLY A 540 1.58 7.14 -2.26
N VAL A 541 0.74 6.70 -1.32
CA VAL A 541 1.12 5.85 -0.18
C VAL A 541 1.17 4.40 -0.63
N PRO A 542 2.29 3.68 -0.42
CA PRO A 542 2.42 2.29 -0.81
C PRO A 542 1.77 1.34 0.21
N HIS A 543 1.15 0.28 -0.31
CA HIS A 543 0.50 -0.78 0.46
C HIS A 543 0.99 -2.16 0.02
N GLY A 544 1.05 -3.10 0.97
CA GLY A 544 1.02 -4.53 0.65
C GLY A 544 -0.41 -4.93 0.31
N ILE A 545 -0.59 -5.77 -0.72
CA ILE A 545 -1.88 -6.24 -1.21
C ILE A 545 -1.85 -7.76 -1.26
N SER A 546 -2.74 -8.40 -0.51
CA SER A 546 -2.96 -9.85 -0.58
C SER A 546 -4.10 -10.12 -1.58
N VAL A 547 -3.87 -10.97 -2.58
CA VAL A 547 -4.92 -11.41 -3.50
C VAL A 547 -5.84 -12.40 -2.78
N GLY A 548 -7.14 -12.19 -2.91
CA GLY A 548 -8.17 -12.99 -2.27
C GLY A 548 -8.15 -14.42 -2.77
N VAL A 549 -7.95 -15.34 -1.84
CA VAL A 549 -7.92 -16.79 -2.11
C VAL A 549 -9.32 -17.38 -2.07
N ALA A 550 -9.49 -18.53 -2.70
CA ALA A 550 -10.72 -19.30 -2.63
C ALA A 550 -10.99 -19.84 -1.22
N GLY A 551 -12.23 -20.26 -0.96
CA GLY A 551 -12.58 -20.97 0.26
C GLY A 551 -12.90 -20.09 1.46
N ALA A 552 -12.80 -20.67 2.66
CA ALA A 552 -13.01 -19.99 3.93
C ALA A 552 -11.91 -20.33 4.94
N ALA A 553 -11.71 -19.45 5.92
CA ALA A 553 -10.79 -19.71 7.02
C ALA A 553 -11.29 -20.86 7.91
N ILE A 554 -10.37 -21.68 8.43
CA ILE A 554 -10.68 -22.73 9.41
C ILE A 554 -11.49 -22.17 10.61
N ARG A 555 -11.13 -20.95 11.06
CA ARG A 555 -11.88 -20.16 12.03
C ARG A 555 -12.04 -18.72 11.53
N THR A 556 -13.22 -18.38 11.05
CA THR A 556 -13.62 -17.01 10.71
C THR A 556 -14.05 -16.24 11.97
N ARG A 557 -13.60 -14.99 12.09
CA ARG A 557 -14.15 -14.00 13.03
C ARG A 557 -15.06 -13.03 12.29
N PRO A 558 -16.26 -12.73 12.80
CA PRO A 558 -17.12 -11.73 12.19
C PRO A 558 -16.59 -10.32 12.43
N SER A 559 -17.00 -9.41 11.53
CA SER A 559 -16.73 -7.97 11.66
C SER A 559 -17.67 -7.30 12.68
N ASP A 560 -18.85 -7.88 12.88
CA ASP A 560 -19.84 -7.45 13.86
C ASP A 560 -19.70 -8.31 15.14
N PRO A 561 -19.48 -7.73 16.32
CA PRO A 561 -19.32 -8.48 17.57
C PRO A 561 -20.62 -9.14 18.08
N THR A 562 -21.75 -8.95 17.40
CA THR A 562 -23.03 -9.63 17.68
C THR A 562 -23.28 -10.86 16.81
N GLU A 563 -22.52 -11.02 15.71
CA GLU A 563 -22.43 -12.29 14.98
C GLU A 563 -21.52 -13.28 15.76
N PRO A 564 -21.75 -14.61 15.68
CA PRO A 564 -20.86 -15.60 16.30
C PRO A 564 -19.57 -15.82 15.49
N GLU A 565 -18.48 -16.27 16.16
CA GLU A 565 -17.33 -16.88 15.46
C GLU A 565 -17.82 -18.08 14.61
N ALA A 566 -17.15 -18.38 13.50
CA ALA A 566 -17.52 -19.49 12.62
C ALA A 566 -16.34 -20.44 12.38
N PHE A 567 -16.65 -21.73 12.20
CA PHE A 567 -15.70 -22.81 11.98
C PHE A 567 -16.05 -23.56 10.68
N LEU A 568 -15.06 -23.89 9.86
CA LEU A 568 -15.24 -24.64 8.62
C LEU A 568 -15.28 -26.14 8.90
N ASP A 569 -16.47 -26.75 8.86
CA ASP A 569 -16.64 -28.16 9.20
C ASP A 569 -16.55 -29.05 7.95
N ILE A 570 -15.33 -29.53 7.70
CA ILE A 570 -14.97 -30.33 6.53
C ILE A 570 -14.19 -31.59 6.93
N ASP A 571 -14.02 -32.53 5.99
CA ASP A 571 -13.25 -33.75 6.22
C ASP A 571 -11.74 -33.50 6.18
N TYR A 572 -11.16 -33.17 7.34
CA TYR A 572 -9.71 -33.05 7.52
C TYR A 572 -8.93 -34.37 7.39
N THR A 573 -9.59 -35.52 7.15
CA THR A 573 -8.91 -36.78 6.80
C THR A 573 -8.62 -36.88 5.29
N ASN A 574 -9.22 -36.01 4.47
CA ASN A 574 -9.00 -35.92 3.03
C ASN A 574 -7.52 -35.72 2.65
N ALA A 575 -7.06 -36.46 1.64
CA ALA A 575 -5.67 -36.48 1.19
C ALA A 575 -5.15 -35.13 0.70
N GLN A 576 -5.95 -34.37 -0.06
CA GLN A 576 -5.54 -33.08 -0.64
C GLN A 576 -5.51 -31.98 0.42
N ILE A 577 -6.49 -31.95 1.33
CA ILE A 577 -6.50 -31.03 2.48
C ILE A 577 -5.29 -31.31 3.39
N GLN A 578 -4.98 -32.58 3.69
CA GLN A 578 -3.77 -32.93 4.43
C GLN A 578 -2.50 -32.47 3.70
N LYS A 579 -2.39 -32.74 2.38
CA LYS A 579 -1.25 -32.32 1.57
C LYS A 579 -1.06 -30.79 1.61
N GLY A 580 -2.10 -30.03 1.31
CA GLY A 580 -2.05 -28.57 1.29
C GLY A 580 -1.71 -27.94 2.65
N LEU A 581 -2.16 -28.54 3.76
CA LEU A 581 -1.78 -28.11 5.11
C LEU A 581 -0.28 -28.33 5.39
N PHE A 582 0.30 -29.46 4.96
CA PHE A 582 1.73 -29.73 5.12
C PHE A 582 2.61 -28.98 4.10
N ASP A 583 2.11 -28.71 2.89
CA ASP A 583 2.78 -27.84 1.92
C ASP A 583 2.88 -26.40 2.46
N LEU A 584 1.80 -25.86 3.04
CA LEU A 584 1.82 -24.57 3.74
C LEU A 584 2.79 -24.58 4.95
N GLU A 585 2.88 -25.69 5.68
CA GLU A 585 3.83 -25.86 6.79
C GLU A 585 5.29 -25.85 6.35
N ALA A 586 5.60 -26.44 5.19
CA ALA A 586 6.93 -26.38 4.58
C ALA A 586 7.25 -24.97 4.04
N GLN A 587 6.30 -24.30 3.38
CA GLN A 587 6.41 -22.92 2.91
C GLN A 587 6.69 -21.95 4.08
N ASP A 588 5.88 -22.01 5.14
CA ASP A 588 6.04 -21.19 6.35
C ASP A 588 7.25 -21.58 7.20
N TYR A 589 7.83 -22.77 6.99
CA TYR A 589 9.12 -23.13 7.56
C TYR A 589 10.23 -22.25 6.95
N ILE A 590 10.33 -22.23 5.61
CA ILE A 590 11.35 -21.49 4.86
C ILE A 590 11.20 -19.98 5.06
N THR A 591 10.01 -19.43 4.81
CA THR A 591 9.76 -17.98 4.99
C THR A 591 9.94 -17.57 6.45
N GLY A 592 9.65 -18.45 7.42
CA GLY A 592 9.69 -18.11 8.84
C GLY A 592 8.47 -17.32 9.30
N GLN A 593 7.31 -17.52 8.67
CA GLN A 593 6.02 -16.93 9.06
C GLN A 593 5.70 -17.25 10.53
N ILE A 594 5.35 -16.22 11.31
CA ILE A 594 5.18 -16.30 12.78
C ILE A 594 3.73 -16.22 13.25
N ASP A 595 2.81 -15.71 12.42
CA ASP A 595 1.43 -15.40 12.82
C ASP A 595 0.39 -16.40 12.32
N ARG A 596 0.77 -17.40 11.49
CA ARG A 596 -0.16 -18.37 10.89
C ARG A 596 -1.07 -19.03 11.94
N HIS A 597 -2.34 -18.62 11.97
CA HIS A 597 -3.40 -19.26 12.74
C HIS A 597 -4.56 -19.70 11.87
N GLY A 598 -5.53 -20.44 12.40
CA GLY A 598 -6.70 -20.92 11.65
C GLY A 598 -7.61 -19.83 11.06
N GLY A 599 -7.30 -18.54 11.27
CA GLY A 599 -7.93 -17.43 10.56
C GLY A 599 -7.21 -17.08 9.26
N ASN A 600 -5.92 -17.42 9.18
CA ASN A 600 -4.99 -17.10 8.10
C ASN A 600 -4.59 -18.36 7.31
N ILE A 601 -5.37 -19.45 7.48
CA ILE A 601 -5.35 -20.70 6.70
C ILE A 601 -6.74 -20.84 6.08
N PHE A 602 -6.84 -20.70 4.76
CA PHE A 602 -8.06 -20.87 3.99
C PHE A 602 -8.09 -22.26 3.34
N ILE A 603 -9.27 -22.86 3.30
CA ILE A 603 -9.53 -24.12 2.59
C ILE A 603 -10.79 -23.93 1.74
N ASP A 604 -10.73 -24.30 0.47
CA ASP A 604 -11.90 -24.33 -0.41
C ASP A 604 -12.52 -25.74 -0.42
N PRO A 605 -13.75 -25.92 0.11
CA PRO A 605 -14.40 -27.23 0.11
C PRO A 605 -14.75 -27.74 -1.29
N HIS A 606 -14.86 -26.86 -2.30
CA HIS A 606 -15.25 -27.22 -3.66
C HIS A 606 -14.13 -27.86 -4.48
N ASN A 607 -12.86 -27.57 -4.17
CA ASN A 607 -11.69 -28.10 -4.89
C ASN A 607 -10.59 -28.69 -3.98
N GLN A 608 -10.74 -28.59 -2.65
CA GLN A 608 -9.81 -29.08 -1.61
C GLN A 608 -8.44 -28.36 -1.57
N GLU A 609 -8.32 -27.19 -2.22
CA GLU A 609 -7.11 -26.36 -2.12
C GLU A 609 -6.98 -25.70 -0.74
N VAL A 610 -5.74 -25.53 -0.30
CA VAL A 610 -5.37 -24.88 0.97
C VAL A 610 -4.42 -23.73 0.67
N ARG A 611 -4.71 -22.52 1.15
CA ARG A 611 -3.84 -21.33 0.98
C ARG A 611 -3.70 -20.52 2.27
N GLY A 612 -2.47 -20.04 2.53
CA GLY A 612 -2.17 -19.10 3.60
C GLY A 612 -2.26 -17.62 3.15
N ILE A 613 -3.05 -16.80 3.85
CA ILE A 613 -3.12 -15.34 3.66
C ILE A 613 -2.22 -14.59 4.66
N ASP A 614 -2.10 -13.27 4.56
CA ASP A 614 -1.52 -12.44 5.65
C ASP A 614 -0.02 -12.73 5.89
N ASN A 615 0.79 -12.51 4.85
CA ASN A 615 2.16 -13.07 4.75
C ASN A 615 3.32 -12.10 5.06
N ASP A 616 3.05 -10.95 5.69
CA ASP A 616 4.04 -9.92 6.06
C ASP A 616 4.79 -10.21 7.35
N LEU A 617 4.20 -10.98 8.26
CA LEU A 617 4.84 -11.44 9.50
C LEU A 617 5.79 -12.62 9.26
N ALA A 618 6.67 -12.47 8.27
CA ALA A 618 7.63 -13.46 7.79
C ALA A 618 9.06 -12.89 7.64
N PHE A 619 10.01 -13.77 7.31
CA PHE A 619 11.44 -13.50 7.17
C PHE A 619 12.12 -12.90 8.41
N PRO A 620 12.01 -13.51 9.60
CA PRO A 620 12.70 -13.02 10.79
C PRO A 620 14.23 -13.06 10.63
N VAL A 621 14.89 -11.99 11.09
CA VAL A 621 16.36 -11.88 11.17
C VAL A 621 16.98 -12.72 12.30
N VAL A 622 16.16 -13.35 13.14
CA VAL A 622 16.59 -14.28 14.19
C VAL A 622 16.36 -15.74 13.78
N ASP A 623 17.13 -16.64 14.38
CA ASP A 623 16.94 -18.08 14.18
C ASP A 623 15.56 -18.55 14.64
N ARG A 624 14.98 -19.55 13.93
CA ARG A 624 13.66 -20.11 14.28
C ARG A 624 13.63 -20.66 15.72
N ALA A 625 14.75 -21.21 16.20
CA ALA A 625 14.93 -21.68 17.57
C ALA A 625 15.04 -20.56 18.64
N GLU A 626 15.17 -19.29 18.25
CA GLU A 626 15.04 -18.13 19.13
C GLU A 626 13.64 -17.52 19.03
N MET A 627 13.14 -17.34 17.81
CA MET A 627 11.78 -16.92 17.47
C MET A 627 10.69 -17.64 18.30
N VAL A 628 10.75 -18.98 18.39
CA VAL A 628 9.75 -19.80 19.11
C VAL A 628 9.92 -19.82 20.64
N LYS A 629 10.94 -19.15 21.20
CA LYS A 629 11.05 -18.95 22.66
C LYS A 629 10.07 -17.88 23.15
N ASN A 630 9.61 -17.00 22.27
CA ASN A 630 8.59 -16.03 22.64
C ASN A 630 7.21 -16.71 22.69
N GLY A 631 6.51 -16.59 23.82
CA GLY A 631 5.23 -17.26 24.06
C GLY A 631 4.15 -16.88 23.04
N ASP A 632 4.11 -15.61 22.64
CA ASP A 632 3.12 -15.09 21.70
C ASP A 632 3.27 -15.67 20.28
N VAL A 633 4.48 -16.09 19.91
CA VAL A 633 4.77 -16.77 18.64
C VAL A 633 4.58 -18.28 18.74
N ASN A 634 4.99 -18.90 19.84
CA ASN A 634 4.88 -20.35 20.03
C ASN A 634 3.42 -20.85 20.07
N ASN A 635 2.48 -19.96 20.42
CA ASN A 635 1.04 -20.20 20.36
C ASN A 635 0.43 -20.00 18.96
N LYS A 636 1.23 -19.57 17.97
CA LYS A 636 0.84 -19.25 16.59
C LYS A 636 1.60 -20.10 15.56
N ALA A 637 2.90 -19.92 15.42
CA ALA A 637 3.73 -20.70 14.50
C ALA A 637 3.78 -22.18 14.89
N VAL A 638 3.85 -23.08 13.90
CA VAL A 638 4.30 -24.46 14.14
C VAL A 638 5.81 -24.39 14.40
N ALA A 639 6.22 -24.75 15.62
CA ALA A 639 7.60 -24.59 16.06
C ALA A 639 8.56 -25.62 15.44
N THR A 640 8.03 -26.76 15.00
CA THR A 640 8.77 -27.91 14.44
C THR A 640 8.94 -27.81 12.92
N LEU A 641 9.80 -28.69 12.39
CA LEU A 641 9.82 -29.05 10.97
C LEU A 641 8.58 -29.91 10.63
N PRO A 642 8.12 -29.93 9.35
CA PRO A 642 6.95 -30.71 8.94
C PRO A 642 7.04 -32.21 9.27
N MET A 643 5.95 -32.79 9.79
CA MET A 643 5.93 -34.21 10.17
C MET A 643 6.00 -35.16 8.96
N PHE A 644 5.39 -34.75 7.86
CA PHE A 644 5.31 -35.46 6.59
C PHE A 644 5.53 -34.47 5.45
N VAL A 645 6.06 -34.93 4.32
CA VAL A 645 6.19 -34.14 3.08
C VAL A 645 5.79 -35.04 1.91
N HIS A 646 5.05 -34.49 0.94
CA HIS A 646 4.70 -35.21 -0.29
C HIS A 646 5.92 -35.39 -1.20
N GLU A 647 6.02 -36.48 -1.97
CA GLU A 647 7.19 -36.68 -2.83
C GLU A 647 7.40 -35.57 -3.87
N ASP A 648 6.33 -35.06 -4.50
CA ASP A 648 6.41 -33.91 -5.40
C ASP A 648 6.87 -32.62 -4.70
N THR A 649 6.42 -32.40 -3.46
CA THR A 649 6.77 -31.22 -2.66
C THR A 649 8.23 -31.29 -2.23
N ALA A 650 8.70 -32.47 -1.83
CA ALA A 650 10.10 -32.72 -1.55
C ALA A 650 10.97 -32.51 -2.79
N ALA A 651 10.57 -33.03 -3.97
CA ALA A 651 11.30 -32.82 -5.22
C ALA A 651 11.46 -31.32 -5.55
N LYS A 652 10.40 -30.53 -5.37
CA LYS A 652 10.42 -29.06 -5.54
C LYS A 652 11.37 -28.37 -4.55
N ILE A 653 11.30 -28.71 -3.26
CA ILE A 653 12.17 -28.12 -2.23
C ILE A 653 13.64 -28.54 -2.43
N MET A 654 13.92 -29.77 -2.85
CA MET A 654 15.27 -30.27 -3.14
C MET A 654 15.86 -29.71 -4.45
N ALA A 655 15.03 -29.21 -5.37
CA ALA A 655 15.48 -28.60 -6.63
C ALA A 655 15.88 -27.12 -6.49
N LEU A 656 15.31 -26.39 -5.52
CA LEU A 656 15.65 -24.99 -5.28
C LEU A 656 16.99 -24.87 -4.54
N SER A 657 17.97 -24.18 -5.12
CA SER A 657 19.24 -23.88 -4.41
C SER A 657 19.09 -22.65 -3.49
N PRO A 658 19.87 -22.58 -2.39
CA PRO A 658 19.95 -21.38 -1.55
C PRO A 658 20.35 -20.12 -2.33
N GLU A 659 21.20 -20.27 -3.35
CA GLU A 659 21.65 -19.17 -4.22
C GLU A 659 20.52 -18.67 -5.14
N ALA A 660 19.70 -19.57 -5.69
CA ALA A 660 18.54 -19.19 -6.51
C ALA A 660 17.44 -18.55 -5.66
N LEU A 661 17.20 -19.07 -4.44
CA LEU A 661 16.32 -18.45 -3.45
C LEU A 661 16.81 -17.04 -3.09
N ARG A 662 18.09 -16.87 -2.78
CA ARG A 662 18.72 -15.57 -2.50
C ARG A 662 18.51 -14.60 -3.66
N GLN A 663 18.88 -14.97 -4.89
CA GLN A 663 18.75 -14.11 -6.06
C GLN A 663 17.29 -13.67 -6.28
N SER A 664 16.34 -14.58 -6.08
CA SER A 664 14.91 -14.28 -6.19
C SER A 664 14.43 -13.26 -5.15
N LEU A 665 14.94 -13.33 -3.91
CA LEU A 665 14.62 -12.40 -2.82
C LEU A 665 15.34 -11.05 -2.97
N GLU A 666 16.60 -11.05 -3.40
CA GLU A 666 17.40 -9.84 -3.64
C GLU A 666 16.92 -9.06 -4.88
N ALA A 667 16.26 -9.73 -5.83
CA ALA A 667 15.62 -9.11 -7.01
C ALA A 667 14.29 -8.39 -6.72
N ILE A 668 13.77 -8.42 -5.49
CA ILE A 668 12.54 -7.70 -5.12
C ILE A 668 12.82 -6.20 -5.11
N ASP A 669 12.15 -5.46 -6.00
CA ASP A 669 12.22 -4.00 -6.10
C ASP A 669 10.95 -3.35 -5.53
N PRO A 670 10.96 -2.91 -4.26
CA PRO A 670 9.79 -2.28 -3.64
C PRO A 670 9.60 -0.83 -4.11
N PRO A 671 8.36 -0.31 -4.12
CA PRO A 671 8.08 1.08 -4.46
C PRO A 671 8.69 2.05 -3.43
N ARG A 672 8.88 3.31 -3.84
CA ARG A 672 9.38 4.37 -2.97
C ARG A 672 8.52 4.49 -1.71
N GLY A 673 9.14 4.37 -0.53
CA GLY A 673 8.45 4.39 0.77
C GLY A 673 8.20 3.01 1.37
N VAL A 674 8.65 1.93 0.73
CA VAL A 674 8.65 0.56 1.27
C VAL A 674 10.10 0.07 1.42
N GLY A 675 10.46 -0.36 2.63
CA GLY A 675 11.75 -0.96 2.95
C GLY A 675 11.98 -2.28 2.22
N ARG A 676 13.23 -2.55 1.81
CA ARG A 676 13.64 -3.87 1.32
C ARG A 676 13.69 -4.88 2.48
N LEU A 677 13.72 -6.17 2.15
CA LEU A 677 14.15 -7.19 3.12
C LEU A 677 15.58 -6.89 3.60
N GLU A 678 15.84 -7.15 4.88
CA GLU A 678 17.18 -7.03 5.45
C GLU A 678 18.03 -8.24 5.01
N PRO A 679 19.35 -8.11 4.77
CA PRO A 679 20.18 -9.24 4.34
C PRO A 679 20.10 -10.45 5.27
N ALA A 680 20.05 -10.24 6.59
CA ALA A 680 19.88 -11.29 7.59
C ALA A 680 18.53 -12.04 7.48
N ALA A 681 17.48 -11.39 6.96
CA ALA A 681 16.17 -11.99 6.71
C ALA A 681 16.22 -12.98 5.53
N ILE A 682 16.99 -12.62 4.49
CA ILE A 682 17.28 -13.45 3.31
C ILE A 682 18.22 -14.60 3.69
N ASP A 683 19.28 -14.32 4.44
CA ASP A 683 20.21 -15.32 4.97
C ASP A 683 19.48 -16.37 5.83
N GLY A 684 18.56 -15.92 6.69
CA GLY A 684 17.70 -16.78 7.50
C GLY A 684 16.78 -17.68 6.68
N ALA A 685 16.21 -17.18 5.57
CA ALA A 685 15.39 -18.01 4.67
C ALA A 685 16.24 -19.06 3.91
N CYS A 686 17.42 -18.66 3.43
CA CYS A 686 18.38 -19.58 2.80
C CYS A 686 18.82 -20.69 3.76
N LYS A 687 19.08 -20.36 5.03
CA LYS A 687 19.38 -21.35 6.09
C LYS A 687 18.21 -22.30 6.33
N ARG A 688 16.98 -21.78 6.47
CA ARG A 688 15.77 -22.59 6.72
C ARG A 688 15.41 -23.51 5.54
N LEU A 689 15.78 -23.13 4.31
CA LEU A 689 15.72 -24.04 3.15
C LEU A 689 16.65 -25.24 3.30
N VAL A 690 17.93 -25.02 3.65
CA VAL A 690 18.89 -26.12 3.87
C VAL A 690 18.46 -27.02 5.05
N GLU A 691 18.02 -26.43 6.17
CA GLU A 691 17.48 -27.18 7.32
C GLU A 691 16.30 -28.07 6.92
N LEU A 692 15.44 -27.64 6.00
CA LEU A 692 14.32 -28.42 5.49
C LEU A 692 14.75 -29.48 4.45
N GLN A 693 15.76 -29.20 3.61
CA GLN A 693 16.34 -30.16 2.67
C GLN A 693 17.03 -31.33 3.41
N ASP A 694 17.79 -31.04 4.46
CA ASP A 694 18.35 -32.06 5.37
C ASP A 694 17.25 -32.86 6.07
N HIS A 695 16.18 -32.20 6.51
CA HIS A 695 15.03 -32.88 7.13
C HIS A 695 14.29 -33.80 6.16
N ILE A 696 14.09 -33.39 4.90
CA ILE A 696 13.44 -34.21 3.86
C ILE A 696 14.20 -35.54 3.63
N GLN A 697 15.53 -35.50 3.55
CA GLN A 697 16.35 -36.72 3.47
C GLN A 697 16.15 -37.63 4.70
N ASN A 698 16.02 -37.03 5.89
CA ASN A 698 15.71 -37.77 7.12
C ASN A 698 14.26 -38.30 7.16
N LEU A 699 13.31 -37.65 6.50
CA LEU A 699 11.93 -38.14 6.37
C LEU A 699 11.83 -39.34 5.42
N GLU A 700 12.60 -39.36 4.33
CA GLU A 700 12.70 -40.52 3.43
C GLU A 700 13.19 -41.76 4.21
N ALA A 701 14.29 -41.63 4.95
CA ALA A 701 14.83 -42.69 5.81
C ALA A 701 13.87 -43.15 6.93
N GLN A 702 12.87 -42.34 7.29
CA GLN A 702 11.81 -42.66 8.26
C GLN A 702 10.53 -43.22 7.63
N GLY A 703 10.42 -43.28 6.30
CA GLY A 703 9.16 -43.62 5.62
C GLY A 703 8.06 -42.55 5.76
N LYS A 704 8.44 -41.29 6.00
CA LYS A 704 7.55 -40.12 6.17
C LYS A 704 7.58 -39.15 4.98
N LEU A 705 8.43 -39.42 3.99
CA LEU A 705 8.24 -38.94 2.64
C LEU A 705 7.10 -39.76 2.02
N VAL A 706 5.93 -39.14 1.81
CA VAL A 706 4.69 -39.84 1.43
C VAL A 706 4.30 -39.63 -0.02
N LYS A 707 3.72 -40.67 -0.64
CA LYS A 707 3.15 -40.63 -2.00
C LYS A 707 1.65 -40.28 -2.02
N GLU A 708 1.02 -40.33 -0.86
CA GLU A 708 -0.41 -40.06 -0.65
C GLU A 708 -0.62 -39.81 0.85
N PHE A 709 -1.45 -38.82 1.20
CA PHE A 709 -1.91 -38.61 2.57
C PHE A 709 -3.21 -39.40 2.82
N ASN A 710 -3.37 -39.97 4.01
CA ASN A 710 -4.43 -40.93 4.30
C ASN A 710 -4.83 -40.91 5.79
N MET A 711 -5.63 -41.90 6.23
CA MET A 711 -6.03 -42.02 7.63
C MET A 711 -4.84 -42.21 8.57
N ASP A 712 -3.78 -42.91 8.17
CA ASP A 712 -2.62 -43.17 9.03
C ASP A 712 -1.75 -41.92 9.22
N THR A 713 -1.59 -41.06 8.21
CA THR A 713 -0.94 -39.74 8.37
C THR A 713 -1.78 -38.84 9.28
N TYR A 714 -3.10 -38.82 9.09
CA TYR A 714 -4.04 -38.07 9.92
C TYR A 714 -3.99 -38.49 11.40
N GLN A 715 -4.05 -39.80 11.69
CA GLN A 715 -4.01 -40.29 13.07
C GLN A 715 -2.65 -40.03 13.74
N GLN A 716 -1.54 -40.11 12.99
CA GLN A 716 -0.22 -39.74 13.51
C GLN A 716 -0.12 -38.24 13.86
N ALA A 717 -0.58 -37.36 12.97
CA ALA A 717 -0.61 -35.91 13.23
C ALA A 717 -1.53 -35.56 14.42
N ARG A 718 -2.71 -36.19 14.49
CA ARG A 718 -3.62 -36.08 15.65
C ARG A 718 -2.96 -36.56 16.94
N GLN A 719 -2.28 -37.69 16.92
CA GLN A 719 -1.59 -38.23 18.09
C GLN A 719 -0.41 -37.34 18.53
N ALA A 720 0.31 -36.72 17.59
CA ALA A 720 1.34 -35.75 17.89
C ALA A 720 0.78 -34.48 18.56
N GLN A 721 -0.36 -33.97 18.07
CA GLN A 721 -1.02 -32.82 18.71
C GLN A 721 -1.51 -33.16 20.13
N LEU A 722 -2.06 -34.36 20.35
CA LEU A 722 -2.44 -34.83 21.69
C LEU A 722 -1.24 -34.93 22.64
N LEU A 723 -0.06 -35.35 22.16
CA LEU A 723 1.16 -35.42 22.98
C LEU A 723 1.67 -34.03 23.42
N LEU A 724 1.45 -32.97 22.64
CA LEU A 724 1.74 -31.59 23.05
C LEU A 724 0.68 -31.01 24.00
N SER A 725 -0.55 -31.54 23.99
CA SER A 725 -1.69 -31.00 24.76
C SER A 725 -1.78 -31.49 26.21
N GLY A 726 -0.92 -32.41 26.64
CA GLY A 726 -0.78 -32.85 28.03
C GLY A 726 -1.79 -33.91 28.51
N ASP A 727 -3.08 -33.74 28.19
CA ASP A 727 -4.17 -34.60 28.66
C ASP A 727 -4.96 -35.29 27.53
N PRO A 728 -5.15 -36.63 27.57
CA PRO A 728 -6.21 -37.35 26.87
C PRO A 728 -7.50 -37.43 27.73
N PRO A 729 -8.71 -37.57 27.15
CA PRO A 729 -8.97 -38.20 25.84
C PRO A 729 -9.57 -37.30 24.75
N GLU A 730 -10.05 -36.08 25.09
CA GLU A 730 -10.74 -35.19 24.16
C GLU A 730 -10.16 -33.77 24.24
N LEU A 731 -9.91 -33.16 23.07
CA LEU A 731 -9.25 -31.84 22.93
C LEU A 731 -10.08 -30.66 23.48
N GLY A 732 -11.34 -30.88 23.91
CA GLY A 732 -12.23 -29.84 24.44
C GLY A 732 -11.94 -29.37 25.87
N GLY A 733 -11.06 -30.05 26.63
CA GLY A 733 -10.90 -29.82 28.07
C GLY A 733 -9.84 -28.78 28.50
N VAL A 734 -9.00 -28.25 27.59
CA VAL A 734 -7.75 -27.55 27.96
C VAL A 734 -7.84 -26.02 27.82
N ASN A 735 -7.33 -25.30 28.81
CA ASN A 735 -7.44 -23.84 28.95
C ASN A 735 -6.99 -23.05 27.68
N HIS A 736 -7.84 -22.12 27.24
CA HIS A 736 -8.05 -21.87 25.81
C HIS A 736 -7.18 -20.77 25.16
N GLY A 737 -5.85 -20.87 25.23
CA GLY A 737 -4.97 -19.91 24.55
C GLY A 737 -3.53 -20.34 24.26
N SER A 738 -2.92 -21.16 25.11
CA SER A 738 -1.46 -21.41 25.10
C SER A 738 -1.05 -22.82 24.66
N LEU A 739 -1.76 -23.41 23.69
CA LEU A 739 -1.44 -24.74 23.17
C LEU A 739 -0.45 -24.66 22.00
N GLN A 740 0.71 -25.31 22.17
CA GLN A 740 1.69 -25.47 21.11
C GLN A 740 1.16 -26.37 19.99
N ARG A 741 1.43 -25.98 18.74
CA ARG A 741 0.89 -26.65 17.54
C ARG A 741 1.91 -27.63 16.97
N ALA A 742 1.49 -28.88 16.78
CA ALA A 742 2.29 -29.94 16.19
C ALA A 742 2.32 -29.88 14.65
N SER A 743 1.31 -29.24 14.05
CA SER A 743 1.16 -29.02 12.60
C SER A 743 -0.01 -28.06 12.32
N TYR A 744 -0.20 -27.62 11.08
CA TYR A 744 -1.42 -26.92 10.66
C TYR A 744 -2.65 -27.85 10.62
N LEU A 745 -2.48 -29.15 10.40
CA LEU A 745 -3.52 -30.14 10.69
C LEU A 745 -3.84 -30.22 12.20
N GLY A 746 -2.82 -30.19 13.07
CA GLY A 746 -3.01 -30.05 14.51
C GLY A 746 -3.77 -28.78 14.90
N THR A 747 -3.54 -27.67 14.18
CA THR A 747 -4.26 -26.40 14.36
C THR A 747 -5.74 -26.52 13.99
N ALA A 748 -6.07 -27.21 12.90
CA ALA A 748 -7.45 -27.52 12.53
C ALA A 748 -8.17 -28.36 13.59
N LEU A 749 -7.50 -29.40 14.10
CA LEU A 749 -8.04 -30.29 15.13
C LEU A 749 -8.31 -29.58 16.47
N ILE A 750 -7.46 -28.61 16.86
CA ILE A 750 -7.69 -27.76 18.04
C ILE A 750 -8.96 -26.90 17.84
N GLU A 751 -9.09 -26.20 16.71
CA GLU A 751 -10.26 -25.33 16.48
C GLU A 751 -11.56 -26.12 16.27
N LYS A 752 -11.49 -27.34 15.73
CA LYS A 752 -12.65 -28.26 15.67
C LYS A 752 -13.13 -28.64 17.07
N ALA A 753 -12.24 -29.20 17.90
CA ALA A 753 -12.63 -29.64 19.24
C ALA A 753 -13.01 -28.48 20.18
N ARG A 754 -12.41 -27.30 19.99
CA ARG A 754 -12.87 -26.07 20.65
C ARG A 754 -14.30 -25.73 20.24
N THR A 755 -14.63 -25.83 18.96
CA THR A 755 -15.98 -25.59 18.45
C THR A 755 -16.99 -26.61 18.98
N GLU A 756 -16.64 -27.89 18.98
CA GLU A 756 -17.44 -28.98 19.57
C GLU A 756 -17.71 -28.70 21.06
N SER A 757 -16.68 -28.33 21.83
CA SER A 757 -16.81 -28.02 23.26
C SER A 757 -17.63 -26.76 23.55
N LEU A 758 -17.54 -25.72 22.71
CA LEU A 758 -18.34 -24.50 22.84
C LEU A 758 -19.82 -24.77 22.54
N ASN A 759 -20.10 -25.46 21.42
CA ASN A 759 -21.46 -25.73 20.97
C ASN A 759 -22.18 -26.78 21.85
N ALA A 760 -21.45 -27.67 22.50
CA ALA A 760 -22.00 -28.57 23.52
C ALA A 760 -22.40 -27.85 24.83
N ASN A 761 -21.97 -26.61 25.06
CA ASN A 761 -22.27 -25.87 26.29
C ASN A 761 -23.62 -25.13 26.19
N GLU A 762 -24.71 -25.83 26.47
CA GLU A 762 -26.08 -25.27 26.48
C GLU A 762 -26.25 -24.06 27.42
N ASN A 763 -25.39 -23.90 28.44
CA ASN A 763 -25.46 -22.78 29.38
C ASN A 763 -24.90 -21.47 28.83
N LYS A 764 -24.27 -21.50 27.65
CA LYS A 764 -23.63 -20.33 27.02
C LYS A 764 -23.87 -20.25 25.50
N PRO A 765 -25.12 -20.12 25.03
CA PRO A 765 -25.42 -20.03 23.60
C PRO A 765 -24.79 -18.82 22.89
N TRP A 766 -24.37 -17.78 23.62
CA TRP A 766 -23.63 -16.63 23.08
C TRP A 766 -22.13 -16.90 22.83
N GLU A 767 -21.59 -18.02 23.31
CA GLU A 767 -20.22 -18.49 22.99
C GLU A 767 -20.22 -19.58 21.90
N HIS A 768 -21.40 -19.95 21.37
CA HIS A 768 -21.52 -20.92 20.28
C HIS A 768 -20.96 -20.36 18.98
N ARG A 769 -20.38 -21.24 18.17
CA ARG A 769 -19.86 -20.95 16.84
C ARG A 769 -20.76 -21.49 15.76
N LYS A 770 -20.91 -20.74 14.67
CA LYS A 770 -21.53 -21.26 13.44
C LYS A 770 -20.63 -22.33 12.83
N LEU A 771 -21.20 -23.49 12.48
CA LEU A 771 -20.57 -24.43 11.55
C LEU A 771 -20.84 -23.95 10.11
N MET A 772 -19.82 -23.96 9.26
CA MET A 772 -19.91 -23.66 7.83
C MET A 772 -19.60 -24.92 7.02
N ASP A 773 -20.45 -25.23 6.04
CA ASP A 773 -20.22 -26.30 5.07
C ASP A 773 -19.95 -25.75 3.64
N GLU A 774 -19.88 -26.62 2.64
CA GLU A 774 -19.63 -26.26 1.23
C GLU A 774 -20.60 -25.21 0.64
N ASN A 775 -21.83 -25.12 1.18
CA ASN A 775 -22.88 -24.20 0.72
C ASN A 775 -22.73 -22.80 1.33
N ASP A 776 -22.08 -22.69 2.49
CA ASP A 776 -21.76 -21.41 3.14
C ASP A 776 -20.54 -20.72 2.52
N VAL A 777 -19.69 -21.48 1.83
CA VAL A 777 -18.44 -20.99 1.24
C VAL A 777 -18.69 -20.58 -0.22
N PRO A 778 -18.72 -19.26 -0.53
CA PRO A 778 -18.96 -18.80 -1.90
C PRO A 778 -17.76 -19.12 -2.79
N LYS A 779 -18.04 -19.53 -4.03
CA LYS A 779 -16.98 -19.73 -5.04
C LYS A 779 -16.28 -18.40 -5.35
N PRO A 780 -14.95 -18.41 -5.57
CA PRO A 780 -14.19 -17.19 -5.87
C PRO A 780 -14.70 -16.51 -7.15
N ALA A 781 -14.71 -15.18 -7.16
CA ALA A 781 -14.95 -14.41 -8.38
C ALA A 781 -13.67 -14.44 -9.23
N VAL A 782 -13.69 -15.24 -10.29
CA VAL A 782 -12.55 -15.44 -11.20
C VAL A 782 -12.81 -14.71 -12.52
N ASN A 783 -11.79 -14.01 -13.02
CA ASN A 783 -11.78 -13.46 -14.37
C ASN A 783 -11.63 -14.62 -15.36
N LEU A 784 -12.74 -15.03 -15.97
CA LEU A 784 -12.81 -16.18 -16.87
C LEU A 784 -11.93 -16.00 -18.12
N VAL A 785 -11.74 -14.76 -18.60
CA VAL A 785 -10.80 -14.46 -19.70
C VAL A 785 -9.37 -14.76 -19.27
N TYR A 786 -8.93 -14.17 -18.15
CA TYR A 786 -7.57 -14.36 -17.66
C TYR A 786 -7.30 -15.83 -17.31
N ALA A 787 -8.22 -16.50 -16.61
CA ALA A 787 -8.06 -17.91 -16.23
C ALA A 787 -7.99 -18.83 -17.46
N LYS A 788 -8.81 -18.56 -18.49
CA LYS A 788 -8.74 -19.29 -19.76
C LYS A 788 -7.49 -18.96 -20.57
N TYR A 789 -6.99 -17.72 -20.49
CA TYR A 789 -5.69 -17.34 -21.08
C TYR A 789 -4.53 -18.10 -20.43
N GLN A 790 -4.44 -18.13 -19.09
CA GLN A 790 -3.39 -18.89 -18.40
C GLN A 790 -3.50 -20.40 -18.66
N ALA A 791 -4.71 -20.96 -18.68
CA ALA A 791 -4.91 -22.36 -19.04
C ALA A 791 -4.49 -22.67 -20.49
N ASP A 792 -4.81 -21.80 -21.45
CA ASP A 792 -4.37 -21.92 -22.84
C ASP A 792 -2.83 -21.76 -22.99
N VAL A 793 -2.21 -20.86 -22.21
CA VAL A 793 -0.75 -20.64 -22.17
C VAL A 793 -0.02 -21.85 -21.59
N GLN A 794 -0.50 -22.40 -20.48
CA GLN A 794 0.04 -23.63 -19.88
C GLN A 794 -0.11 -24.82 -20.83
N ALA A 795 -1.29 -25.02 -21.43
CA ALA A 795 -1.51 -26.07 -22.41
C ALA A 795 -0.65 -25.90 -23.68
N ALA A 796 -0.35 -24.66 -24.08
CA ALA A 796 0.59 -24.38 -25.16
C ALA A 796 2.04 -24.71 -24.78
N ARG A 797 2.49 -24.38 -23.55
CA ARG A 797 3.80 -24.76 -23.02
C ARG A 797 3.96 -26.29 -23.01
N GLU A 798 3.01 -27.01 -22.43
CA GLU A 798 3.01 -28.47 -22.42
C GLU A 798 3.04 -29.08 -23.83
N GLN A 799 2.31 -28.50 -24.80
CA GLN A 799 2.36 -28.96 -26.19
C GLN A 799 3.72 -28.71 -26.85
N ILE A 800 4.35 -27.55 -26.60
CA ILE A 800 5.71 -27.25 -27.06
C ILE A 800 6.70 -28.25 -26.45
N ASP A 801 6.66 -28.41 -25.13
CA ASP A 801 7.55 -29.29 -24.38
C ASP A 801 7.41 -30.75 -24.78
N GLN A 802 6.21 -31.23 -25.12
CA GLN A 802 5.98 -32.62 -25.52
C GLN A 802 6.32 -32.88 -27.00
N ASN A 803 6.16 -31.90 -27.90
CA ASN A 803 6.11 -32.14 -29.35
C ASN A 803 7.13 -31.34 -30.19
N ASP A 804 7.83 -30.35 -29.64
CA ASP A 804 8.81 -29.58 -30.43
C ASP A 804 10.08 -30.44 -30.72
N PRO A 805 10.50 -30.56 -31.99
CA PRO A 805 11.61 -31.44 -32.37
C PRO A 805 12.99 -30.96 -31.90
N ASP A 806 13.17 -29.66 -31.62
CA ASP A 806 14.41 -29.15 -31.06
C ASP A 806 14.51 -29.47 -29.56
N ILE A 807 13.41 -29.35 -28.81
CA ILE A 807 13.33 -29.79 -27.40
C ILE A 807 13.53 -31.31 -27.29
N ALA A 808 12.90 -32.10 -28.17
CA ALA A 808 13.11 -33.54 -28.22
C ALA A 808 14.57 -33.93 -28.50
N ARG A 809 15.29 -33.15 -29.33
CA ARG A 809 16.73 -33.32 -29.54
C ARG A 809 17.53 -33.00 -28.28
N ILE A 810 17.24 -31.90 -27.58
CA ILE A 810 17.96 -31.51 -26.37
C ILE A 810 17.71 -32.52 -25.23
N ARG A 811 16.49 -33.07 -25.09
CA ARG A 811 16.23 -34.19 -24.15
C ARG A 811 17.02 -35.45 -24.49
N THR A 812 17.28 -35.70 -25.78
CA THR A 812 18.14 -36.82 -26.22
C THR A 812 19.61 -36.56 -25.87
N GLU A 813 20.06 -35.30 -25.91
CA GLU A 813 21.39 -34.86 -25.46
C GLU A 813 21.54 -35.02 -23.94
N ILE A 814 20.55 -34.57 -23.16
CA ILE A 814 20.49 -34.76 -21.69
C ILE A 814 20.56 -36.24 -21.33
N ALA A 815 19.72 -37.10 -21.93
CA ALA A 815 19.73 -38.54 -21.64
C ALA A 815 21.06 -39.23 -21.98
N SER A 816 21.84 -38.69 -22.94
CA SER A 816 23.22 -39.14 -23.20
C SER A 816 24.16 -38.68 -22.08
N LEU A 817 24.11 -37.40 -21.70
CA LEU A 817 24.93 -36.83 -20.63
C LEU A 817 24.64 -37.48 -19.27
N GLU A 818 23.40 -37.84 -18.96
CA GLU A 818 23.01 -38.58 -17.77
C GLU A 818 23.60 -40.01 -17.76
N SER A 819 23.65 -40.67 -18.92
CA SER A 819 24.30 -41.97 -19.06
C SER A 819 25.82 -41.87 -18.87
N ASP A 820 26.46 -40.82 -19.41
CA ASP A 820 27.88 -40.57 -19.25
C ASP A 820 28.22 -40.18 -17.79
N LEU A 821 27.43 -39.29 -17.16
CA LEU A 821 27.52 -38.93 -15.75
C LEU A 821 27.41 -40.17 -14.85
N LYS A 822 26.45 -41.06 -15.14
CA LYS A 822 26.30 -42.32 -14.42
C LYS A 822 27.52 -43.22 -14.58
N TRP A 823 28.14 -43.27 -15.75
CA TRP A 823 29.41 -44.01 -15.93
C TRP A 823 30.55 -43.38 -15.13
N GLN A 824 30.71 -42.04 -15.19
CA GLN A 824 31.73 -41.30 -14.45
C GLN A 824 31.62 -41.48 -12.93
N ILE A 825 30.41 -41.49 -12.36
CA ILE A 825 30.20 -41.73 -10.92
C ILE A 825 30.73 -43.11 -10.49
N ASN A 826 30.53 -44.15 -11.30
CA ASN A 826 31.11 -45.48 -11.02
C ASN A 826 32.65 -45.48 -11.11
N ASP A 827 33.24 -44.63 -11.94
CA ASP A 827 34.70 -44.45 -12.01
C ASP A 827 35.22 -43.66 -10.78
N VAL A 828 34.52 -42.61 -10.34
CA VAL A 828 34.81 -41.88 -9.08
C VAL A 828 34.80 -42.84 -7.88
N ASP A 829 33.79 -43.70 -7.75
CA ASP A 829 33.73 -44.72 -6.68
C ASP A 829 34.87 -45.75 -6.78
N SER A 830 35.31 -46.07 -8.01
CA SER A 830 36.45 -46.96 -8.26
C SER A 830 37.79 -46.30 -7.89
N MET A 831 37.98 -45.02 -8.23
CA MET A 831 39.16 -44.24 -7.84
C MET A 831 39.21 -43.99 -6.33
N ARG A 832 38.05 -43.72 -5.70
CA ARG A 832 37.92 -43.62 -4.24
C ARG A 832 38.32 -44.92 -3.56
N SER A 833 37.84 -46.06 -4.07
CA SER A 833 38.22 -47.39 -3.58
C SER A 833 39.73 -47.67 -3.71
N ALA A 834 40.38 -47.11 -4.74
CA ALA A 834 41.83 -47.18 -4.93
C ALA A 834 42.60 -46.24 -3.99
N LEU A 835 42.07 -45.05 -3.70
CA LEU A 835 42.61 -44.07 -2.75
C LEU A 835 42.59 -44.62 -1.31
N ASP A 836 41.44 -45.12 -0.86
CA ASP A 836 41.25 -45.89 0.38
C ASP A 836 42.28 -47.04 0.52
N ALA A 837 42.56 -47.75 -0.58
CA ALA A 837 43.51 -48.85 -0.60
C ALA A 837 44.98 -48.40 -0.60
N ALA A 838 45.28 -47.20 -1.14
CA ALA A 838 46.61 -46.62 -1.09
C ALA A 838 46.95 -46.06 0.30
N GLU A 839 45.97 -45.43 0.97
CA GLU A 839 46.10 -44.91 2.34
C GLU A 839 46.44 -46.02 3.33
N ARG A 840 45.69 -47.14 3.30
CA ARG A 840 45.88 -48.32 4.17
C ARG A 840 47.24 -49.02 4.00
N VAL A 841 48.05 -48.63 3.01
CA VAL A 841 49.38 -49.18 2.72
C VAL A 841 50.49 -48.14 3.02
N GLU A 842 50.14 -46.98 3.58
CA GLU A 842 51.04 -45.88 3.97
C GLU A 842 51.98 -45.40 2.83
N ASN A 843 51.62 -45.66 1.57
CA ASN A 843 52.46 -45.37 0.41
C ASN A 843 52.12 -44.00 -0.17
N SER A 844 52.79 -42.96 0.34
CA SER A 844 52.53 -41.56 -0.01
C SER A 844 52.58 -41.25 -1.51
N ALA A 845 53.44 -41.92 -2.28
CA ALA A 845 53.49 -41.75 -3.73
C ALA A 845 52.22 -42.29 -4.40
N ARG A 846 51.82 -43.53 -4.07
CA ARG A 846 50.56 -44.11 -4.59
C ARG A 846 49.31 -43.36 -4.13
N PHE A 847 49.33 -42.80 -2.92
CA PHE A 847 48.24 -41.97 -2.42
C PHE A 847 48.13 -40.67 -3.24
N ALA A 848 49.24 -39.99 -3.52
CA ALA A 848 49.25 -38.80 -4.37
C ALA A 848 48.77 -39.08 -5.80
N ASP A 849 49.23 -40.18 -6.41
CA ASP A 849 48.77 -40.62 -7.75
C ASP A 849 47.25 -40.92 -7.75
N ALA A 850 46.75 -41.64 -6.74
CA ALA A 850 45.33 -41.99 -6.62
C ALA A 850 44.45 -40.76 -6.31
N ASN A 851 44.93 -39.83 -5.50
CA ASN A 851 44.19 -38.60 -5.16
C ASN A 851 44.05 -37.70 -6.39
N SER A 852 45.12 -37.54 -7.18
CA SER A 852 45.11 -36.81 -8.45
C SER A 852 44.12 -37.42 -9.47
N ALA A 853 44.05 -38.76 -9.53
CA ALA A 853 43.06 -39.45 -10.37
C ALA A 853 41.61 -39.25 -9.87
N TYR A 854 41.39 -39.28 -8.56
CA TYR A 854 40.08 -39.04 -7.93
C TYR A 854 39.59 -37.59 -8.12
N GLU A 855 40.47 -36.60 -7.94
CA GLU A 855 40.17 -35.17 -8.19
C GLU A 855 39.84 -34.92 -9.67
N GLY A 856 40.59 -35.52 -10.60
CA GLY A 856 40.29 -35.44 -12.04
C GLY A 856 38.95 -36.08 -12.43
N ALA A 857 38.59 -37.20 -11.80
CA ALA A 857 37.30 -37.85 -12.00
C ALA A 857 36.13 -37.01 -11.45
N LEU A 858 36.28 -36.39 -10.27
CA LEU A 858 35.31 -35.44 -9.71
C LEU A 858 35.10 -34.23 -10.62
N SER A 859 36.18 -33.60 -11.09
CA SER A 859 36.09 -32.45 -12.01
C SER A 859 35.35 -32.81 -13.32
N THR A 860 35.50 -34.05 -13.81
CA THR A 860 34.77 -34.55 -14.99
C THR A 860 33.26 -34.72 -14.72
N VAL A 861 32.90 -35.16 -13.51
CA VAL A 861 31.51 -35.24 -13.03
C VAL A 861 30.88 -33.85 -12.92
N GLU A 862 31.62 -32.87 -12.40
CA GLU A 862 31.16 -31.47 -12.30
C GLU A 862 30.93 -30.84 -13.68
N GLU A 863 31.90 -30.97 -14.60
CA GLU A 863 31.76 -30.55 -16.00
C GLU A 863 30.52 -31.16 -16.68
N THR A 864 30.18 -32.42 -16.37
CA THR A 864 29.07 -33.13 -17.01
C THR A 864 27.72 -32.71 -16.41
N ARG A 865 27.67 -32.43 -15.10
CA ARG A 865 26.51 -31.79 -14.45
C ARG A 865 26.25 -30.38 -15.01
N GLU A 866 27.30 -29.58 -15.21
CA GLU A 866 27.15 -28.24 -15.81
C GLU A 866 26.56 -28.32 -17.23
N LYS A 867 27.02 -29.27 -18.06
CA LYS A 867 26.47 -29.50 -19.41
C LYS A 867 25.00 -29.93 -19.39
N ILE A 868 24.58 -30.71 -18.39
CA ILE A 868 23.16 -31.06 -18.20
C ILE A 868 22.34 -29.82 -17.83
N ALA A 869 22.80 -29.00 -16.88
CA ALA A 869 22.12 -27.77 -16.48
C ALA A 869 22.00 -26.79 -17.66
N GLN A 870 23.08 -26.56 -18.40
CA GLN A 870 23.08 -25.75 -19.64
C GLN A 870 22.20 -26.36 -20.76
N ALA A 871 21.87 -27.65 -20.72
CA ALA A 871 20.95 -28.27 -21.66
C ALA A 871 19.48 -28.14 -21.21
N GLN A 872 19.22 -28.20 -19.90
CA GLN A 872 17.91 -27.91 -19.30
C GLN A 872 17.53 -26.44 -19.51
N GLU A 873 18.45 -25.50 -19.26
CA GLU A 873 18.26 -24.06 -19.55
C GLU A 873 17.88 -23.79 -21.01
N LYS A 874 18.50 -24.50 -21.97
CA LYS A 874 18.15 -24.41 -23.40
C LYS A 874 16.75 -24.91 -23.71
N ILE A 875 16.19 -25.85 -22.95
CA ILE A 875 14.79 -26.28 -23.13
C ILE A 875 13.86 -25.13 -22.72
N GLU A 876 14.04 -24.58 -21.52
CA GLU A 876 13.19 -23.50 -21.01
C GLU A 876 13.25 -22.26 -21.93
N LEU A 877 14.46 -21.79 -22.30
CA LEU A 877 14.63 -20.65 -23.19
C LEU A 877 14.00 -20.86 -24.58
N PHE A 878 14.02 -22.09 -25.10
CA PHE A 878 13.43 -22.40 -26.41
C PHE A 878 11.90 -22.51 -26.31
N ALA A 879 11.38 -23.08 -25.22
CA ALA A 879 9.96 -23.17 -24.94
C ALA A 879 9.33 -21.79 -24.68
N ASP A 880 10.01 -20.91 -23.91
CA ASP A 880 9.64 -19.52 -23.69
C ASP A 880 9.57 -18.74 -25.01
N TYR A 881 10.62 -18.83 -25.84
CA TYR A 881 10.67 -18.16 -27.15
C TYR A 881 9.51 -18.57 -28.07
N LYS A 882 9.14 -19.86 -28.07
CA LYS A 882 7.99 -20.37 -28.82
C LYS A 882 6.68 -19.86 -28.23
N LEU A 883 6.53 -19.93 -26.91
CA LEU A 883 5.33 -19.55 -26.17
C LEU A 883 4.99 -18.06 -26.32
N GLU A 884 5.98 -17.18 -26.22
CA GLU A 884 5.83 -15.73 -26.39
C GLU A 884 5.21 -15.39 -27.77
N SER A 885 5.57 -16.12 -28.82
CA SER A 885 4.99 -15.94 -30.16
C SER A 885 3.52 -16.39 -30.27
N MET A 886 3.04 -17.20 -29.32
CA MET A 886 1.68 -17.74 -29.27
C MET A 886 0.75 -16.94 -28.35
N LYS A 887 1.25 -16.46 -27.19
CA LYS A 887 0.49 -15.72 -26.16
C LYS A 887 -0.54 -14.73 -26.72
N PRO A 888 -0.23 -13.85 -27.69
CA PRO A 888 -1.21 -12.87 -28.19
C PRO A 888 -2.46 -13.50 -28.82
N ARG A 889 -2.31 -14.64 -29.50
CA ARG A 889 -3.43 -15.38 -30.11
C ARG A 889 -4.27 -16.07 -29.03
N LEU A 890 -3.63 -16.56 -27.97
CA LEU A 890 -4.30 -17.17 -26.81
C LEU A 890 -5.10 -16.10 -26.05
N ALA A 891 -4.56 -14.89 -25.90
CA ALA A 891 -5.29 -13.75 -25.34
C ALA A 891 -6.54 -13.39 -26.17
N VAL A 892 -6.44 -13.30 -27.50
CA VAL A 892 -7.61 -13.07 -28.37
C VAL A 892 -8.65 -14.19 -28.21
N ALA A 893 -8.24 -15.47 -28.23
CA ALA A 893 -9.12 -16.62 -28.01
C ALA A 893 -9.72 -16.68 -26.59
N ALA A 894 -9.16 -15.96 -25.62
CA ALA A 894 -9.72 -15.78 -24.30
C ALA A 894 -10.77 -14.66 -24.26
N TYR A 895 -10.49 -13.50 -24.86
CA TYR A 895 -11.46 -12.39 -24.96
C TYR A 895 -12.69 -12.72 -25.82
N GLU A 896 -12.60 -13.72 -26.72
CA GLU A 896 -13.77 -14.30 -27.40
C GLU A 896 -14.82 -14.86 -26.42
N LEU A 897 -14.44 -15.29 -25.21
CA LEU A 897 -15.39 -15.70 -24.17
C LEU A 897 -16.15 -14.50 -23.58
N GLU A 898 -15.45 -13.42 -23.20
CA GLU A 898 -16.10 -12.21 -22.66
C GLU A 898 -17.11 -11.64 -23.67
N VAL A 899 -16.73 -11.60 -24.95
CA VAL A 899 -17.61 -11.14 -26.03
C VAL A 899 -18.84 -12.05 -26.21
N ALA A 900 -18.74 -13.35 -25.90
CA ALA A 900 -19.89 -14.26 -25.86
C ALA A 900 -20.76 -14.01 -24.60
N GLU A 901 -20.17 -13.75 -23.44
CA GLU A 901 -20.90 -13.45 -22.20
C GLU A 901 -21.69 -12.13 -22.30
N TYR A 902 -21.08 -11.02 -22.76
CA TYR A 902 -21.84 -9.80 -23.06
C TYR A 902 -22.88 -10.01 -24.17
N THR A 903 -22.70 -10.97 -25.07
CA THR A 903 -23.75 -11.31 -26.06
C THR A 903 -24.94 -12.01 -25.42
N ASN A 904 -24.72 -12.89 -24.44
CA ASN A 904 -25.79 -13.53 -23.70
C ASN A 904 -26.49 -12.53 -22.76
N GLN A 905 -25.72 -11.66 -22.09
CA GLN A 905 -26.26 -10.59 -21.23
C GLN A 905 -27.07 -9.56 -22.03
N GLU A 906 -26.60 -9.17 -23.23
CA GLU A 906 -27.37 -8.30 -24.13
C GLU A 906 -28.72 -8.92 -24.51
N VAL A 907 -28.76 -10.23 -24.81
CA VAL A 907 -30.01 -10.95 -25.11
C VAL A 907 -30.93 -11.03 -23.89
N GLN A 908 -30.40 -11.26 -22.69
CA GLN A 908 -31.18 -11.25 -21.45
C GLN A 908 -31.79 -9.86 -21.19
N LEU A 909 -30.98 -8.79 -21.21
CA LEU A 909 -31.43 -7.42 -20.99
C LEU A 909 -32.43 -6.96 -22.07
N GLN A 910 -32.31 -7.43 -23.31
CA GLN A 910 -33.32 -7.21 -24.36
C GLN A 910 -34.65 -7.93 -24.07
N GLY A 911 -34.63 -9.07 -23.37
CA GLY A 911 -35.83 -9.75 -22.87
C GLY A 911 -36.47 -8.99 -21.71
N GLU A 912 -35.70 -8.65 -20.68
CA GLU A 912 -36.16 -7.87 -19.52
C GLU A 912 -36.71 -6.50 -19.93
N LEU A 913 -36.12 -5.87 -20.96
CA LEU A 913 -36.62 -4.63 -21.54
C LEU A 913 -38.00 -4.79 -22.19
N GLN A 914 -38.24 -5.91 -22.91
CA GLN A 914 -39.54 -6.20 -23.51
C GLN A 914 -40.60 -6.51 -22.44
N GLU A 915 -40.23 -7.21 -21.38
CA GLU A 915 -41.12 -7.47 -20.23
C GLU A 915 -41.49 -6.17 -19.50
N ALA A 916 -40.53 -5.28 -19.23
CA ALA A 916 -40.80 -3.98 -18.62
C ALA A 916 -41.65 -3.06 -19.53
N GLN A 917 -41.46 -3.11 -20.85
CA GLN A 917 -42.33 -2.40 -21.81
C GLN A 917 -43.76 -2.94 -21.80
N ALA A 918 -43.94 -4.27 -21.71
CA ALA A 918 -45.26 -4.90 -21.61
C ALA A 918 -45.95 -4.60 -20.26
N GLU A 919 -45.19 -4.55 -19.17
CA GLU A 919 -45.67 -4.16 -17.83
C GLU A 919 -46.19 -2.72 -17.82
N ILE A 920 -45.44 -1.76 -18.37
CA ILE A 920 -45.88 -0.37 -18.51
C ILE A 920 -47.13 -0.27 -19.40
N ALA A 921 -47.16 -0.96 -20.55
CA ALA A 921 -48.32 -0.95 -21.44
C ALA A 921 -49.59 -1.53 -20.78
N ALA A 922 -49.45 -2.55 -19.94
CA ALA A 922 -50.55 -3.09 -19.15
C ALA A 922 -51.05 -2.10 -18.09
N ILE A 923 -50.14 -1.43 -17.36
CA ILE A 923 -50.50 -0.40 -16.38
C ILE A 923 -51.20 0.79 -17.06
N GLU A 924 -50.72 1.24 -18.23
CA GLU A 924 -51.37 2.32 -18.99
C GLU A 924 -52.77 1.90 -19.51
N GLN A 925 -52.97 0.63 -19.88
CA GLN A 925 -54.28 0.10 -20.21
C GLN A 925 -55.22 0.06 -18.99
N GLU A 926 -54.75 -0.38 -17.82
CA GLU A 926 -55.52 -0.33 -16.57
C GLU A 926 -55.89 1.10 -16.18
N MET A 927 -54.94 2.05 -16.29
CA MET A 927 -55.20 3.48 -16.05
C MET A 927 -56.26 4.05 -16.99
N SER A 928 -56.25 3.70 -18.29
CA SER A 928 -57.28 4.15 -19.23
C SER A 928 -58.68 3.68 -18.82
N VAL A 929 -58.82 2.40 -18.43
CA VAL A 929 -60.10 1.85 -17.97
C VAL A 929 -60.58 2.58 -16.71
N VAL A 930 -59.71 2.83 -15.74
CA VAL A 930 -60.05 3.58 -14.52
C VAL A 930 -60.46 5.02 -14.81
N LEU A 931 -59.79 5.70 -15.75
CA LEU A 931 -60.14 7.07 -16.16
C LEU A 931 -61.49 7.14 -16.89
N ASP A 932 -61.76 6.22 -17.81
CA ASP A 932 -63.07 6.12 -18.48
C ASP A 932 -64.19 5.81 -17.44
N GLU A 933 -63.89 4.96 -16.46
CA GLU A 933 -64.80 4.62 -15.35
C GLU A 933 -65.05 5.77 -14.35
N ILE A 934 -64.11 6.72 -14.22
CA ILE A 934 -64.29 7.96 -13.44
C ILE A 934 -65.20 8.92 -14.24
N ALA A 935 -64.88 9.13 -15.51
CA ALA A 935 -65.62 10.02 -16.40
C ALA A 935 -67.09 9.60 -16.60
N ALA A 936 -67.38 8.30 -16.52
CA ALA A 936 -68.72 7.75 -16.76
C ALA A 936 -69.68 7.77 -15.54
N GLN A 937 -69.20 8.04 -14.31
CA GLN A 937 -69.99 7.75 -13.10
C GLN A 937 -70.16 8.89 -12.07
N ASP A 938 -69.39 9.97 -12.13
CA ASP A 938 -69.51 11.14 -11.21
C ASP A 938 -69.45 10.75 -9.71
N LEU A 939 -68.53 9.83 -9.37
CA LEU A 939 -68.30 9.29 -8.02
C LEU A 939 -66.90 9.65 -7.53
N GLY A 940 -66.82 10.41 -6.43
CA GLY A 940 -65.58 10.96 -5.89
C GLY A 940 -64.80 10.06 -4.91
N ALA A 941 -63.65 10.58 -4.48
CA ALA A 941 -62.72 10.04 -3.46
C ALA A 941 -62.17 8.63 -3.74
N ALA A 942 -62.97 7.57 -3.65
CA ALA A 942 -62.48 6.19 -3.65
C ALA A 942 -61.81 5.76 -4.98
N LYS A 943 -62.19 6.36 -6.12
CA LYS A 943 -61.48 6.14 -7.40
C LYS A 943 -60.18 6.97 -7.54
N HIS A 944 -59.97 7.97 -6.70
CA HIS A 944 -58.76 8.81 -6.72
C HIS A 944 -57.55 8.04 -6.19
N GLU A 945 -57.70 7.37 -5.03
CA GLU A 945 -56.66 6.50 -4.44
C GLU A 945 -56.22 5.38 -5.40
N GLY A 946 -57.16 4.79 -6.15
CA GLY A 946 -56.86 3.78 -7.18
C GLY A 946 -56.06 4.34 -8.37
N GLY A 947 -56.36 5.55 -8.80
CA GLY A 947 -55.60 6.25 -9.85
C GLY A 947 -54.20 6.63 -9.40
N GLU A 948 -54.05 7.09 -8.16
CA GLU A 948 -52.74 7.43 -7.56
C GLU A 948 -51.86 6.17 -7.36
N ALA A 949 -52.43 5.06 -6.92
CA ALA A 949 -51.71 3.78 -6.80
C ALA A 949 -51.25 3.22 -8.16
N LEU A 950 -52.04 3.35 -9.23
CA LEU A 950 -51.63 2.97 -10.58
C LEU A 950 -50.55 3.91 -11.13
N GLN A 951 -50.67 5.22 -10.90
CA GLN A 951 -49.65 6.19 -11.29
C GLN A 951 -48.32 5.97 -10.54
N GLN A 952 -48.34 5.55 -9.27
CA GLN A 952 -47.13 5.14 -8.55
C GLN A 952 -46.49 3.90 -9.19
N LYS A 953 -47.26 2.82 -9.43
CA LYS A 953 -46.76 1.63 -10.13
C LYS A 953 -46.14 1.97 -11.50
N ARG A 954 -46.76 2.89 -12.24
CA ARG A 954 -46.24 3.37 -13.54
C ARG A 954 -44.88 4.06 -13.40
N VAL A 955 -44.67 4.86 -12.35
CA VAL A 955 -43.37 5.48 -12.05
C VAL A 955 -42.33 4.43 -11.65
N GLU A 956 -42.70 3.44 -10.82
CA GLU A 956 -41.82 2.35 -10.41
C GLU A 956 -41.38 1.48 -11.61
N ALA A 957 -42.32 1.13 -12.50
CA ALA A 957 -42.05 0.41 -13.74
C ALA A 957 -41.21 1.24 -14.74
N GLN A 958 -41.43 2.56 -14.82
CA GLN A 958 -40.62 3.46 -15.64
C GLN A 958 -39.16 3.54 -15.14
N VAL A 959 -38.94 3.62 -13.82
CA VAL A 959 -37.59 3.60 -13.23
C VAL A 959 -36.90 2.25 -13.46
N LYS A 960 -37.64 1.14 -13.39
CA LYS A 960 -37.16 -0.20 -13.77
C LYS A 960 -36.72 -0.23 -15.25
N LEU A 961 -37.55 0.28 -16.17
CA LEU A 961 -37.24 0.38 -17.60
C LEU A 961 -35.96 1.18 -17.87
N GLU A 962 -35.83 2.37 -17.29
CA GLU A 962 -34.67 3.26 -17.50
C GLU A 962 -33.36 2.65 -16.95
N ASN A 963 -33.43 1.87 -15.87
CA ASN A 963 -32.28 1.14 -15.35
C ASN A 963 -31.86 -0.02 -16.27
N ILE A 964 -32.82 -0.78 -16.82
CA ILE A 964 -32.54 -1.85 -17.80
C ILE A 964 -31.95 -1.26 -19.09
N GLN A 965 -32.47 -0.13 -19.59
CA GLN A 965 -31.91 0.59 -20.74
C GLN A 965 -30.47 1.01 -20.50
N ARG A 966 -30.16 1.61 -19.35
CA ARG A 966 -28.80 2.03 -18.98
C ARG A 966 -27.83 0.84 -18.86
N GLN A 967 -28.31 -0.31 -18.38
CA GLN A 967 -27.52 -1.55 -18.34
C GLN A 967 -27.26 -2.12 -19.74
N LEU A 968 -28.25 -2.07 -20.63
CA LEU A 968 -28.13 -2.54 -22.01
C LEU A 968 -27.14 -1.69 -22.81
N GLU A 969 -27.21 -0.36 -22.70
CA GLU A 969 -26.25 0.57 -23.34
C GLU A 969 -24.82 0.36 -22.84
N ALA A 970 -24.63 0.13 -21.53
CA ALA A 970 -23.32 -0.18 -20.94
C ALA A 970 -22.77 -1.52 -21.47
N CYS A 971 -23.59 -2.57 -21.47
CA CYS A 971 -23.25 -3.91 -21.98
C CYS A 971 -22.84 -3.85 -23.47
N GLN A 972 -23.61 -3.14 -24.31
CA GLN A 972 -23.29 -2.95 -25.72
C GLN A 972 -22.00 -2.14 -25.92
N THR A 973 -21.75 -1.13 -25.10
CA THR A 973 -20.53 -0.31 -25.16
C THR A 973 -19.29 -1.13 -24.80
N GLN A 974 -19.33 -1.91 -23.71
CA GLN A 974 -18.23 -2.79 -23.28
C GLN A 974 -17.91 -3.85 -24.36
N LYS A 975 -18.94 -4.49 -24.90
CA LYS A 975 -18.84 -5.45 -26.00
C LYS A 975 -18.25 -4.86 -27.29
N ALA A 976 -18.52 -3.59 -27.59
CA ALA A 976 -17.96 -2.90 -28.75
C ALA A 976 -16.48 -2.53 -28.56
N ASP A 977 -16.11 -2.01 -27.39
CA ASP A 977 -14.72 -1.68 -27.03
C ASP A 977 -13.82 -2.93 -27.06
N LEU A 978 -14.25 -4.03 -26.43
CA LEU A 978 -13.51 -5.30 -26.44
C LEU A 978 -13.23 -5.81 -27.86
N LYS A 979 -14.24 -5.78 -28.75
CA LYS A 979 -14.04 -6.13 -30.16
C LYS A 979 -13.02 -5.21 -30.85
N GLY A 980 -13.09 -3.90 -30.61
CA GLY A 980 -12.12 -2.95 -31.13
C GLY A 980 -10.67 -3.26 -30.69
N ARG A 981 -10.47 -3.60 -29.41
CA ARG A 981 -9.15 -4.00 -28.87
C ARG A 981 -8.63 -5.31 -29.48
N MET A 982 -9.52 -6.28 -29.73
CA MET A 982 -9.20 -7.54 -30.41
C MET A 982 -8.80 -7.28 -31.86
N GLU A 983 -9.57 -6.48 -32.60
CA GLU A 983 -9.27 -6.11 -33.98
C GLU A 983 -7.93 -5.37 -34.10
N VAL A 984 -7.62 -4.43 -33.19
CA VAL A 984 -6.30 -3.77 -33.13
C VAL A 984 -5.17 -4.77 -32.85
N THR A 985 -5.34 -5.67 -31.89
CA THR A 985 -4.32 -6.69 -31.54
C THR A 985 -4.05 -7.64 -32.73
N MET A 986 -5.08 -8.00 -33.49
CA MET A 986 -4.96 -8.80 -34.72
C MET A 986 -4.36 -7.99 -35.88
N ALA A 987 -4.65 -6.70 -36.00
CA ALA A 987 -4.14 -5.83 -37.05
C ALA A 987 -2.65 -5.48 -36.88
N GLN A 988 -2.18 -5.32 -35.64
CA GLN A 988 -0.76 -5.15 -35.31
C GLN A 988 0.09 -6.37 -35.71
N ASN A 989 -0.53 -7.53 -35.96
CA ASN A 989 0.15 -8.81 -36.15
C ASN A 989 -0.33 -9.53 -37.43
N PRO A 990 -0.02 -8.99 -38.63
CA PRO A 990 -0.62 -9.41 -39.90
C PRO A 990 -0.26 -10.84 -40.35
N GLU A 991 0.73 -11.48 -39.74
CA GLU A 991 0.99 -12.93 -39.90
C GLU A 991 -0.23 -13.76 -39.43
N TRP A 992 -0.88 -13.39 -38.32
CA TRP A 992 -2.03 -14.13 -37.81
C TRP A 992 -3.28 -13.94 -38.66
N GLN A 993 -3.44 -12.79 -39.33
CA GLN A 993 -4.53 -12.61 -40.31
C GLN A 993 -4.43 -13.59 -41.49
N ARG A 994 -3.23 -14.12 -41.81
CA ARG A 994 -3.05 -15.19 -42.80
C ARG A 994 -3.35 -16.59 -42.25
N ILE A 995 -3.17 -16.80 -40.95
CA ILE A 995 -3.37 -18.09 -40.27
C ILE A 995 -4.83 -18.27 -39.81
N ALA A 996 -5.50 -17.18 -39.42
CA ALA A 996 -6.88 -17.15 -38.97
C ALA A 996 -7.91 -17.21 -40.11
N GLN A 997 -7.49 -16.98 -41.37
CA GLN A 997 -8.33 -17.33 -42.51
C GLN A 997 -8.47 -18.85 -42.58
N PRO A 998 -9.69 -19.43 -42.47
CA PRO A 998 -9.87 -20.86 -42.57
C PRO A 998 -9.41 -21.31 -43.95
N GLN A 999 -8.39 -22.18 -44.00
CA GLN A 999 -7.84 -22.68 -45.26
C GLN A 999 -8.96 -23.27 -46.11
N GLN A 1000 -9.29 -22.60 -47.22
CA GLN A 1000 -10.26 -23.13 -48.17
C GLN A 1000 -9.68 -24.42 -48.74
N VAL A 1001 -10.19 -25.56 -48.26
CA VAL A 1001 -9.75 -26.90 -48.68
C VAL A 1001 -10.01 -27.05 -50.18
N ALA A 1002 -8.97 -26.79 -50.97
CA ALA A 1002 -9.02 -26.85 -52.42
C ALA A 1002 -9.37 -28.28 -52.84
N LYS A 1003 -10.60 -28.46 -53.35
CA LYS A 1003 -11.14 -29.78 -53.70
C LYS A 1003 -10.15 -30.52 -54.61
N PRO A 1004 -9.64 -31.71 -54.21
CA PRO A 1004 -8.65 -32.43 -55.00
C PRO A 1004 -9.26 -32.84 -56.35
N SER A 1005 -8.81 -32.17 -57.42
CA SER A 1005 -9.33 -32.40 -58.77
C SER A 1005 -8.83 -33.73 -59.31
N ALA A 1006 -9.67 -34.77 -59.20
CA ALA A 1006 -9.33 -36.13 -59.56
C ALA A 1006 -9.07 -36.30 -61.07
N ARG A 1007 -7.80 -36.54 -61.44
CA ARG A 1007 -7.42 -37.21 -62.69
C ARG A 1007 -6.26 -38.19 -62.45
N MET A 1008 -6.61 -39.46 -62.28
CA MET A 1008 -5.65 -40.56 -62.40
C MET A 1008 -5.17 -40.68 -63.85
N ASN A 1009 -3.94 -41.15 -64.06
CA ASN A 1009 -3.67 -42.06 -65.18
C ASN A 1009 -2.52 -43.04 -64.89
N MET A 1010 -2.89 -44.30 -64.63
CA MET A 1010 -2.22 -45.59 -64.92
C MET A 1010 -0.71 -45.60 -65.28
N GLY A 1011 0.11 -46.41 -64.56
CA GLY A 1011 1.57 -46.48 -64.82
C GLY A 1011 2.41 -47.72 -64.40
N THR A 1012 1.81 -48.87 -64.04
CA THR A 1012 2.43 -50.24 -64.00
C THR A 1012 3.86 -50.54 -63.47
N ARG A 1013 3.96 -51.47 -62.48
CA ARG A 1013 4.99 -52.56 -62.29
C ARG A 1013 6.50 -52.19 -62.16
N ALA A 1014 7.37 -52.98 -61.50
CA ALA A 1014 7.27 -54.03 -60.46
C ALA A 1014 8.66 -54.39 -59.86
N VAL A 1015 8.66 -55.03 -58.68
CA VAL A 1015 9.75 -55.75 -57.95
C VAL A 1015 10.53 -56.73 -58.88
N PRO A 1016 11.83 -57.14 -58.66
CA PRO A 1016 12.36 -57.58 -57.36
C PRO A 1016 13.88 -57.46 -56.98
N SER A 1017 14.16 -57.79 -55.71
CA SER A 1017 15.39 -58.27 -55.00
C SER A 1017 16.68 -58.61 -55.80
N SER A 1018 17.92 -58.47 -55.27
CA SER A 1018 18.45 -59.29 -54.15
C SER A 1018 19.90 -58.98 -53.65
N GLN A 1019 20.17 -59.27 -52.36
CA GLN A 1019 21.42 -59.78 -51.72
C GLN A 1019 22.82 -59.11 -51.86
N VAL A 1020 23.30 -58.57 -50.72
CA VAL A 1020 24.50 -59.00 -49.92
C VAL A 1020 25.85 -59.32 -50.61
N GLN A 1021 26.90 -58.51 -50.35
CA GLN A 1021 28.15 -58.96 -49.69
C GLN A 1021 29.04 -57.79 -49.16
N ARG A 1022 30.21 -58.11 -48.56
CA ARG A 1022 31.05 -57.22 -47.72
C ARG A 1022 32.33 -56.72 -48.44
N ASN A 1023 32.84 -55.52 -48.07
CA ASN A 1023 34.18 -55.32 -47.47
C ASN A 1023 34.77 -53.89 -47.67
N GLN A 1024 34.89 -53.14 -46.56
CA GLN A 1024 36.10 -52.43 -46.04
C GLN A 1024 36.91 -51.43 -46.94
N PRO A 1025 37.87 -50.63 -46.41
CA PRO A 1025 37.67 -49.18 -46.42
C PRO A 1025 38.75 -48.35 -47.14
N LEU A 1026 38.45 -47.07 -47.42
CA LEU A 1026 39.44 -46.06 -47.81
C LEU A 1026 39.17 -44.72 -47.12
N ALA A 1027 40.17 -44.20 -46.41
CA ALA A 1027 40.14 -42.88 -45.81
C ALA A 1027 40.41 -41.77 -46.85
N ARG A 1028 39.78 -40.59 -46.68
CA ARG A 1028 40.15 -39.35 -47.36
C ARG A 1028 40.00 -38.15 -46.43
N SER A 1029 40.98 -37.25 -46.50
CA SER A 1029 41.12 -36.05 -45.67
C SER A 1029 40.03 -35.00 -45.96
N PRO A 1030 39.72 -34.10 -44.99
CA PRO A 1030 38.82 -32.98 -45.22
C PRO A 1030 39.37 -31.99 -46.26
N ARG A 1031 38.45 -31.28 -46.94
CA ARG A 1031 38.76 -30.08 -47.76
C ARG A 1031 38.30 -28.81 -47.02
N PRO A 1032 38.96 -27.67 -47.22
CA PRO A 1032 38.63 -26.42 -46.52
C PRO A 1032 37.36 -25.76 -47.07
N LEU A 1033 36.76 -24.91 -46.24
CA LEU A 1033 35.65 -24.01 -46.59
C LEU A 1033 36.12 -22.77 -47.38
N PRO A 1034 35.24 -22.13 -48.17
CA PRO A 1034 35.55 -20.90 -48.91
C PRO A 1034 35.57 -19.65 -48.01
N PRO A 1035 36.23 -18.56 -48.43
CA PRO A 1035 36.35 -17.32 -47.63
C PRO A 1035 35.10 -16.42 -47.71
N ILE A 1036 34.87 -15.66 -46.63
CA ILE A 1036 33.81 -14.63 -46.51
C ILE A 1036 34.40 -13.25 -46.85
N PRO A 1037 33.71 -12.39 -47.64
CA PRO A 1037 34.26 -11.11 -48.09
C PRO A 1037 34.04 -9.92 -47.12
N GLY A 1038 35.18 -9.41 -46.64
CA GLY A 1038 35.46 -8.18 -45.90
C GLY A 1038 34.48 -7.00 -45.82
N GLU A 1039 34.46 -6.39 -44.63
CA GLU A 1039 34.17 -4.97 -44.40
C GLU A 1039 35.46 -4.18 -44.10
N LYS A 1040 35.38 -2.84 -44.06
CA LYS A 1040 36.52 -1.92 -43.92
C LYS A 1040 36.55 -1.22 -42.54
N PRO A 1041 37.72 -1.02 -41.93
CA PRO A 1041 37.87 -0.09 -40.81
C PRO A 1041 37.95 1.38 -41.28
N PRO A 1042 37.54 2.35 -40.44
CA PRO A 1042 37.84 3.78 -40.64
C PRO A 1042 39.31 4.11 -40.34
N GLN A 1043 39.78 5.29 -40.76
CA GLN A 1043 41.19 5.69 -40.72
C GLN A 1043 41.57 6.49 -39.46
N GLU A 1044 42.88 6.51 -39.17
CA GLU A 1044 43.49 7.25 -38.06
C GLU A 1044 43.63 8.77 -38.30
N GLY A 1045 43.72 9.51 -37.20
CA GLY A 1045 44.28 10.86 -37.09
C GLY A 1045 44.63 11.13 -35.62
N ALA A 1046 45.71 10.57 -35.05
CA ALA A 1046 47.14 10.88 -35.26
C ALA A 1046 47.62 12.13 -34.51
N GLU A 1047 48.10 11.94 -33.27
CA GLU A 1047 49.31 12.56 -32.65
C GLU A 1047 49.40 12.12 -31.14
N VAL A 1048 50.54 12.02 -30.45
CA VAL A 1048 51.89 11.50 -30.79
C VAL A 1048 52.73 11.35 -29.49
N LYS A 1049 53.54 10.27 -29.38
CA LYS A 1049 54.50 9.92 -28.27
C LYS A 1049 53.85 9.57 -26.90
N ALA A 1050 54.10 8.42 -26.23
CA ALA A 1050 55.33 7.63 -25.91
C ALA A 1050 55.97 8.05 -24.56
N VAL A 1051 56.54 7.17 -23.70
CA VAL A 1051 56.66 5.68 -23.67
C VAL A 1051 56.95 5.20 -22.22
N LYS A 1052 56.66 3.92 -21.91
CA LYS A 1052 57.14 3.02 -20.80
C LYS A 1052 58.08 3.62 -19.70
N HIS A 1053 57.99 3.28 -18.40
CA HIS A 1053 58.05 1.90 -17.88
C HIS A 1053 57.61 1.75 -16.38
N LYS A 1054 57.05 0.57 -16.08
CA LYS A 1054 56.93 -0.16 -14.79
C LYS A 1054 58.06 0.07 -13.74
N VAL A 1055 57.73 0.28 -12.45
CA VAL A 1055 58.28 -0.41 -11.23
C VAL A 1055 57.74 0.18 -9.89
N LYS A 1056 57.74 -0.68 -8.85
CA LYS A 1056 57.37 -0.61 -7.42
C LYS A 1056 57.80 0.61 -6.54
N GLU A 1057 57.02 0.77 -5.46
CA GLU A 1057 57.38 1.01 -4.03
C GLU A 1057 57.94 2.36 -3.50
N ASP A 1058 57.21 2.88 -2.50
CA ASP A 1058 57.66 3.34 -1.18
C ASP A 1058 58.19 4.77 -0.85
N ILE A 1059 57.64 5.29 0.27
CA ILE A 1059 58.24 6.13 1.33
C ILE A 1059 58.41 7.67 1.11
N GLN A 1060 57.37 8.40 1.55
CA GLN A 1060 57.37 9.33 2.73
C GLN A 1060 57.96 10.78 2.68
N ALA A 1061 57.30 11.69 3.44
CA ALA A 1061 57.72 13.04 3.91
C ALA A 1061 57.87 14.17 2.85
N HIS A 1062 57.74 15.49 3.12
CA HIS A 1062 57.27 16.38 4.23
C HIS A 1062 56.90 17.76 3.56
N HIS A 1063 56.39 18.88 4.13
CA HIS A 1063 56.15 19.51 5.45
C HIS A 1063 54.71 20.17 5.41
N GLU A 1064 53.99 20.51 6.49
CA GLU A 1064 54.04 21.73 7.37
C GLU A 1064 54.09 23.10 6.64
N ALA A 1065 53.43 24.19 7.08
CA ALA A 1065 52.61 24.51 8.27
C ALA A 1065 51.54 25.59 7.91
N GLY A 1066 50.57 26.01 8.74
CA GLY A 1066 50.21 25.68 10.14
C GLY A 1066 49.36 26.78 10.80
N ASN A 1067 49.18 26.70 12.13
CA ASN A 1067 48.52 27.65 13.05
C ASN A 1067 46.98 27.85 12.90
N HIS A 1068 46.21 28.14 13.97
CA HIS A 1068 46.58 28.42 15.36
C HIS A 1068 45.66 27.71 16.40
N GLU A 1069 45.89 27.98 17.69
CA GLU A 1069 45.51 27.15 18.85
C GLU A 1069 44.97 28.03 20.00
N HIS A 1070 43.90 27.62 20.70
CA HIS A 1070 43.57 27.90 22.13
C HIS A 1070 42.21 27.25 22.51
N ASN A 1071 41.92 26.76 23.72
CA ASN A 1071 42.74 26.55 24.93
C ASN A 1071 42.18 25.36 25.79
N ARG A 1072 42.90 24.93 26.84
CA ARG A 1072 42.66 23.70 27.65
C ARG A 1072 41.95 23.93 28.99
N ARG A 1073 41.27 22.86 29.50
CA ARG A 1073 41.37 22.19 30.84
C ARG A 1073 40.12 21.30 31.08
N ASN A 1074 40.11 20.19 31.84
CA ASN A 1074 41.13 19.58 32.72
C ASN A 1074 40.95 18.03 32.87
N SER A 1075 41.97 17.36 33.44
CA SER A 1075 42.05 16.03 34.10
C SER A 1075 40.75 15.36 34.63
N THR A 1076 40.53 14.03 34.76
CA THR A 1076 41.32 12.75 34.63
C THR A 1076 40.34 11.54 34.69
N GLY A 1077 40.65 10.23 34.58
CA GLY A 1077 41.90 9.44 34.42
C GLY A 1077 41.71 7.94 34.79
N ALA A 1078 42.76 7.09 34.70
CA ALA A 1078 42.83 5.61 34.87
C ALA A 1078 42.11 4.77 33.76
N ALA A 1079 42.66 3.76 33.06
CA ALA A 1079 43.66 2.69 33.29
C ALA A 1079 43.06 1.40 33.92
N VAL A 1080 43.43 0.14 33.58
CA VAL A 1080 44.69 -0.46 33.05
C VAL A 1080 44.41 -1.61 32.04
N GLN A 1081 45.40 -2.01 31.22
CA GLN A 1081 45.32 -3.12 30.25
C GLN A 1081 45.62 -4.54 30.81
N TRP A 1082 44.95 -5.55 30.23
CA TRP A 1082 45.40 -6.91 29.85
C TRP A 1082 46.63 -7.57 30.52
N LYS A 1083 46.47 -8.86 30.91
CA LYS A 1083 47.50 -9.90 30.74
C LYS A 1083 46.94 -11.33 30.67
N ARG A 1084 47.60 -12.20 29.89
CA ARG A 1084 47.31 -13.66 29.77
C ARG A 1084 48.13 -14.47 30.78
N THR A 1085 47.55 -15.54 31.34
CA THR A 1085 48.06 -16.94 31.32
C THR A 1085 47.03 -17.90 31.96
N ALA A 1086 47.22 -19.21 31.78
CA ALA A 1086 46.33 -20.30 32.26
C ALA A 1086 47.15 -21.33 33.10
N PRO A 1087 46.68 -22.56 33.41
CA PRO A 1087 45.34 -23.05 33.75
C PRO A 1087 45.31 -23.83 35.11
N SER A 1088 44.17 -24.46 35.44
CA SER A 1088 44.01 -25.81 36.05
C SER A 1088 43.11 -25.92 37.30
N LYS A 1089 42.42 -27.08 37.40
CA LYS A 1089 41.55 -27.58 38.49
C LYS A 1089 40.23 -26.79 38.68
N GLY A 1090 39.06 -27.40 38.87
CA GLY A 1090 38.70 -28.83 38.97
C GLY A 1090 38.13 -29.16 40.35
N GLN A 1091 37.06 -29.97 40.38
CA GLN A 1091 36.17 -30.27 41.53
C GLN A 1091 35.23 -29.11 41.96
N ASP A 1092 34.01 -29.34 42.45
CA ASP A 1092 33.02 -30.41 42.19
C ASP A 1092 31.63 -30.04 42.79
N HIS A 1093 30.61 -30.82 42.41
CA HIS A 1093 29.32 -31.03 43.14
C HIS A 1093 28.32 -29.86 43.42
N HIS A 1094 27.20 -29.95 42.68
CA HIS A 1094 25.82 -30.11 43.18
C HIS A 1094 24.99 -28.96 43.81
N LEU A 1095 23.79 -28.83 43.21
CA LEU A 1095 22.44 -28.83 43.82
C LEU A 1095 22.10 -27.85 44.96
N GLY A 1096 21.00 -27.12 44.80
CA GLY A 1096 20.30 -26.51 45.94
C GLY A 1096 19.24 -25.49 45.54
N ALA A 1097 18.05 -25.96 45.18
CA ALA A 1097 16.90 -25.14 44.80
C ALA A 1097 16.54 -24.04 45.84
N LYS A 1098 16.14 -22.88 45.33
CA LYS A 1098 14.81 -22.33 45.61
C LYS A 1098 14.30 -21.47 44.46
#